data_AF-A0A2R6KK71-F1
#
_entry.id   AF-A0A2R6KK71-F1
#
_cell.length_a   1.000
_cell.length_b   1.000
_cell.length_c   1.000
_cell.angle_alpha   90.00
_cell.angle_beta   90.00
_cell.angle_gamma   90.00
#
_symmetry.space_group_name_H-M   'P 1'
#
loop_
_entity.id
_entity.type
_entity.pdbx_description
1 polymer ?
#
loop_
_entity_poly.entity_id
_entity_poly.type
_entity_poly.pdbx_seq_one_letter_code
_entity_poly.pdbx_strand_id
1 'polypeptide(L)'
;MNGSSVSVACLSLGTLSAEQAAAYDWCRETAERADRVSVGDLRRGDADLDGYDALWWHADGEIAGERSVEGTAPVIRSFVADGGGLFLSLRALSAIALLGFDDVPPDATGREEITRDDGFLWSARHADHPAVTDERLRITTLPTGITHAYARYEEVVPSRGDLLASMVRGPDDSPYEMTTFAWSHGEGAVIGAGAGLAFDAGDAFAAERAQVANGVLTSLATDEWSTTGRPKSAAELASVRASLDAVDRHRPRYHLSPPANWLNDPNGIIRYDGRYHVFYQYNPVGPFHHAIHWGHAVSDDLVHWEDEPVALTPSPDSPDRDGCWSGCAVVDEDGTPTALYTGGRGEWQLPCLARAGDGDLRTWVKDPNNPIVEEPPTDPAILSTEHWAAEFRDHCVWRDGDAWYQLVGAGLESGGGAALLYEGEALDEWEYVGPVLTSTDADDGVVWECPELLDVGDRQLLHVSNYEDVVYFVGEYADGEFDPEREGLLDYGDYYAPQSTRDDDGRLLTWGWVQEARDLAAQWDAGWSGAMSLPRVLDVDDDGRLAQRPPAELRDLREERLRSGSVTVEPGEREPLGVDGDALEIDLTVDLGDAGTFDLVVLGSPDGEEETAISVADAGEVVVDRSRSSLHPGADASTQTIPLDAEGPVDLRVFVDGSVIEVFVNERHCLTTRAYPVRPDSEAVSVAAEGGTATVESLDVWRLGSAWPAADEREERSVRR
;
A
#
# COMPACT_ATOMS: atom_id res chain seq x y z
N MET A 1 32.58 17.88 15.85
CA MET A 1 33.03 16.57 15.39
C MET A 1 33.32 15.73 16.62
N ASN A 2 32.30 15.03 17.12
CA ASN A 2 32.52 13.91 18.04
C ASN A 2 33.00 12.76 17.14
N GLY A 3 34.16 12.17 17.42
CA GLY A 3 34.59 10.96 16.72
C GLY A 3 33.60 9.82 16.98
N SER A 4 33.46 8.92 16.01
CA SER A 4 32.72 7.68 16.13
C SER A 4 33.47 6.72 17.06
N SER A 5 32.78 5.96 17.91
CA SER A 5 33.37 4.90 18.73
C SER A 5 33.48 3.57 17.97
N VAL A 6 33.41 3.60 16.64
CA VAL A 6 33.34 2.41 15.79
C VAL A 6 34.73 2.08 15.24
N SER A 7 35.11 0.80 15.32
CA SER A 7 36.29 0.23 14.67
C SER A 7 35.92 -0.34 13.30
N VAL A 8 36.51 0.20 12.23
CA VAL A 8 36.14 -0.11 10.84
C VAL A 8 37.29 -0.76 10.05
N ALA A 9 37.00 -1.86 9.37
CA ALA A 9 37.86 -2.43 8.34
C ALA A 9 37.43 -1.95 6.95
N CYS A 10 38.21 -1.03 6.34
CA CYS A 10 37.93 -0.49 5.02
C CYS A 10 38.45 -1.46 3.93
N LEU A 11 37.53 -2.13 3.25
CA LEU A 11 37.85 -3.12 2.23
C LEU A 11 38.37 -2.45 0.95
N SER A 12 39.46 -2.97 0.38
CA SER A 12 40.05 -2.45 -0.86
C SER A 12 40.42 -3.54 -1.87
N LEU A 13 40.26 -3.23 -3.15
CA LEU A 13 40.74 -4.00 -4.29
C LEU A 13 41.88 -3.26 -5.00
N GLY A 14 43.11 -3.54 -4.58
CA GLY A 14 44.30 -2.95 -5.21
C GLY A 14 44.48 -1.46 -4.90
N THR A 15 44.82 -0.67 -5.91
CA THR A 15 45.05 0.78 -5.75
C THR A 15 43.73 1.53 -5.67
N LEU A 16 43.60 2.41 -4.68
CA LEU A 16 42.43 3.26 -4.49
C LEU A 16 42.33 4.33 -5.59
N SER A 17 41.12 4.60 -6.05
CA SER A 17 40.81 5.84 -6.79
C SER A 17 40.92 7.07 -5.88
N ALA A 18 40.79 8.28 -6.46
CA ALA A 18 40.77 9.52 -5.66
C ALA A 18 39.60 9.53 -4.67
N GLU A 19 38.40 9.15 -5.14
CA GLU A 19 37.19 8.99 -4.33
C GLU A 19 37.40 8.00 -3.18
N GLN A 20 37.91 6.79 -3.48
CA GLN A 20 38.15 5.78 -2.44
C GLN A 20 39.22 6.19 -1.43
N ALA A 21 40.24 6.94 -1.88
CA ALA A 21 41.25 7.48 -0.98
C ALA A 21 40.66 8.55 -0.05
N ALA A 22 39.82 9.44 -0.58
CA ALA A 22 39.12 10.46 0.20
C ALA A 22 38.17 9.84 1.26
N ALA A 23 37.39 8.83 0.87
CA ALA A 23 36.52 8.09 1.79
C ALA A 23 37.31 7.40 2.91
N TYR A 24 38.44 6.77 2.58
CA TYR A 24 39.32 6.14 3.57
C TYR A 24 39.95 7.15 4.54
N ASP A 25 40.44 8.28 4.03
CA ASP A 25 41.01 9.33 4.87
C ASP A 25 39.96 9.92 5.82
N TRP A 26 38.74 10.15 5.34
CA TRP A 26 37.61 10.55 6.19
C TRP A 26 37.34 9.52 7.30
N CYS A 27 37.31 8.23 6.96
CA CYS A 27 37.10 7.15 7.94
C CYS A 27 38.17 7.17 9.03
N ARG A 28 39.44 7.28 8.63
CA ARG A 28 40.61 7.31 9.53
C ARG A 28 40.61 8.52 10.47
N GLU A 29 40.01 9.62 10.06
CA GLU A 29 39.89 10.83 10.89
C GLU A 29 38.69 10.78 11.84
N THR A 30 37.68 9.97 11.54
CA THR A 30 36.38 9.98 12.24
C THR A 30 36.17 8.75 13.13
N ALA A 31 36.58 7.57 12.69
CA ALA A 31 36.43 6.30 13.41
C ALA A 31 37.39 6.20 14.62
N GLU A 32 37.07 5.34 15.59
CA GLU A 32 38.00 5.00 16.69
C GLU A 32 39.25 4.34 16.12
N ARG A 33 39.04 3.44 15.16
CA ARG A 33 40.06 2.73 14.40
C ARG A 33 39.57 2.56 12.98
N ALA A 34 40.39 2.88 12.00
CA ALA A 34 40.13 2.52 10.61
C ALA A 34 41.39 1.95 9.97
N ASP A 35 41.30 0.71 9.49
CA ASP A 35 42.40 0.05 8.80
C ASP A 35 41.98 -0.39 7.40
N ARG A 36 42.89 -0.28 6.44
CA ARG A 36 42.65 -0.80 5.09
C ARG A 36 42.93 -2.31 5.05
N VAL A 37 41.92 -3.09 4.66
CA VAL A 37 42.01 -4.54 4.52
C VAL A 37 41.87 -4.92 3.05
N SER A 38 42.85 -5.64 2.52
CA SER A 38 42.82 -6.12 1.14
C SER A 38 41.89 -7.32 1.01
N VAL A 39 40.94 -7.25 0.08
CA VAL A 39 40.08 -8.41 -0.27
C VAL A 39 40.93 -9.59 -0.73
N GLY A 40 42.05 -9.33 -1.41
CA GLY A 40 42.99 -10.38 -1.83
C GLY A 40 43.67 -11.08 -0.65
N ASP A 41 43.92 -10.37 0.45
CA ASP A 41 44.53 -10.93 1.66
C ASP A 41 43.48 -11.73 2.46
N LEU A 42 42.24 -11.23 2.56
CA LEU A 42 41.11 -11.98 3.13
C LEU A 42 40.89 -13.30 2.38
N ARG A 43 40.94 -13.28 1.04
CA ARG A 43 40.80 -14.48 0.21
C ARG A 43 41.89 -15.52 0.48
N ARG A 44 43.10 -15.09 0.84
CA ARG A 44 44.23 -15.96 1.17
C ARG A 44 44.26 -16.39 2.64
N GLY A 45 43.46 -15.77 3.50
CA GLY A 45 43.55 -15.92 4.95
C GLY A 45 44.76 -15.22 5.56
N ASP A 46 45.32 -14.21 4.87
CA ASP A 46 46.46 -13.42 5.32
C ASP A 46 46.05 -12.21 6.19
N ALA A 47 44.74 -11.95 6.30
CA ALA A 47 44.14 -10.89 7.11
C ALA A 47 42.96 -11.43 7.93
N ASP A 48 42.75 -10.85 9.11
CA ASP A 48 41.70 -11.20 10.07
C ASP A 48 40.76 -10.01 10.26
N LEU A 49 39.49 -10.28 10.55
CA LEU A 49 38.44 -9.31 10.82
C LEU A 49 38.12 -9.19 12.32
N ASP A 50 38.77 -9.98 13.18
CA ASP A 50 38.64 -9.91 14.63
C ASP A 50 38.91 -8.49 15.18
N GLY A 51 37.96 -7.98 15.98
CA GLY A 51 38.07 -6.69 16.67
C GLY A 51 37.72 -5.46 15.83
N TYR A 52 37.07 -5.65 14.68
CA TYR A 52 36.32 -4.59 14.01
C TYR A 52 34.84 -4.76 14.27
N ASP A 53 34.14 -3.64 14.42
CA ASP A 53 32.68 -3.62 14.59
C ASP A 53 31.99 -3.63 13.22
N ALA A 54 32.60 -2.97 12.22
CA ALA A 54 32.05 -2.90 10.86
C ALA A 54 33.11 -3.08 9.76
N LEU A 55 32.70 -3.69 8.65
CA LEU A 55 33.40 -3.63 7.38
C LEU A 55 32.80 -2.52 6.55
N TRP A 56 33.62 -1.70 5.90
CA TRP A 56 33.15 -0.74 4.92
C TRP A 56 33.80 -0.97 3.57
N TRP A 57 32.98 -1.25 2.56
CA TRP A 57 33.42 -1.29 1.17
C TRP A 57 32.83 -0.14 0.38
N HIS A 58 33.70 0.78 -0.01
CA HIS A 58 33.39 1.92 -0.86
C HIS A 58 34.05 1.76 -2.24
N ALA A 59 33.27 1.76 -3.32
CA ALA A 59 33.79 1.50 -4.67
C ALA A 59 33.11 2.34 -5.76
N ASP A 60 33.91 3.08 -6.52
CA ASP A 60 33.46 3.92 -7.64
C ASP A 60 33.69 3.29 -9.04
N GLY A 61 34.18 2.05 -9.07
CA GLY A 61 34.42 1.26 -10.28
C GLY A 61 33.52 0.03 -10.36
N GLU A 62 33.45 -0.59 -11.55
CA GLU A 62 32.66 -1.82 -11.76
C GLU A 62 33.17 -2.99 -10.90
N ILE A 63 32.23 -3.77 -10.37
CA ILE A 63 32.47 -4.99 -9.59
C ILE A 63 32.30 -6.21 -10.51
N ALA A 64 33.34 -6.49 -11.30
CA ALA A 64 33.36 -7.63 -12.22
C ALA A 64 34.79 -8.15 -12.44
N GLY A 65 34.91 -9.38 -12.95
CA GLY A 65 36.21 -9.98 -13.31
C GLY A 65 37.18 -10.07 -12.13
N GLU A 66 38.37 -9.46 -12.26
CA GLU A 66 39.39 -9.44 -11.19
C GLU A 66 38.97 -8.68 -9.93
N ARG A 67 37.87 -7.92 -9.98
CA ARG A 67 37.27 -7.19 -8.85
C ARG A 67 36.13 -7.96 -8.16
N SER A 68 35.89 -9.22 -8.55
CA SER A 68 34.89 -10.09 -7.93
C SER A 68 35.27 -10.50 -6.51
N VAL A 69 34.28 -10.50 -5.61
CA VAL A 69 34.36 -10.93 -4.20
C VAL A 69 33.86 -12.34 -3.95
N GLU A 70 33.54 -13.13 -4.98
CA GLU A 70 32.97 -14.47 -4.81
C GLU A 70 33.79 -15.38 -3.88
N GLY A 71 35.11 -15.23 -3.86
CA GLY A 71 35.97 -16.04 -2.98
C GLY A 71 36.19 -15.48 -1.58
N THR A 72 35.67 -14.29 -1.26
CA THR A 72 35.69 -13.69 0.09
C THR A 72 34.32 -13.68 0.75
N ALA A 73 33.26 -13.95 -0.01
CA ALA A 73 31.89 -13.96 0.49
C ALA A 73 31.69 -14.82 1.76
N PRO A 74 32.27 -16.05 1.89
CA PRO A 74 32.10 -16.84 3.12
C PRO A 74 32.68 -16.16 4.38
N VAL A 75 33.82 -15.48 4.25
CA VAL A 75 34.48 -14.79 5.38
C VAL A 75 33.67 -13.57 5.80
N ILE A 76 33.21 -12.78 4.83
CA ILE A 76 32.37 -11.60 5.08
C ILE A 76 31.03 -12.01 5.69
N ARG A 77 30.37 -13.06 5.16
CA ARG A 77 29.12 -13.57 5.75
C ARG A 77 29.31 -14.09 7.17
N SER A 78 30.41 -14.78 7.46
CA SER A 78 30.69 -15.22 8.83
C SER A 78 30.83 -14.03 9.77
N PHE A 79 31.60 -13.01 9.38
CA PHE A 79 31.75 -11.79 10.17
C PHE A 79 30.41 -11.12 10.47
N VAL A 80 29.54 -10.99 9.47
CA VAL A 80 28.19 -10.41 9.67
C VAL A 80 27.32 -11.34 10.52
N ALA A 81 27.36 -12.65 10.28
CA ALA A 81 26.58 -13.62 11.05
C ALA A 81 26.92 -13.61 12.55
N ASP A 82 28.18 -13.28 12.89
CA ASP A 82 28.70 -13.20 14.26
C ASP A 82 28.50 -11.81 14.90
N GLY A 83 27.63 -10.96 14.34
CA GLY A 83 27.23 -9.67 14.91
C GLY A 83 27.92 -8.44 14.31
N GLY A 84 28.82 -8.62 13.34
CA GLY A 84 29.50 -7.51 12.67
C GLY A 84 28.62 -6.80 11.64
N GLY A 85 28.91 -5.52 11.38
CA GLY A 85 28.22 -4.73 10.36
C GLY A 85 28.92 -4.73 8.99
N LEU A 86 28.18 -4.68 7.89
CA LEU A 86 28.74 -4.45 6.56
C LEU A 86 28.10 -3.24 5.89
N PHE A 87 28.91 -2.24 5.57
CA PHE A 87 28.51 -1.10 4.76
C PHE A 87 29.00 -1.25 3.31
N LEU A 88 28.08 -1.34 2.35
CA LEU A 88 28.35 -1.30 0.92
C LEU A 88 27.94 0.07 0.38
N SER A 89 28.89 0.85 -0.15
CA SER A 89 28.59 2.17 -0.70
C SER A 89 29.02 2.33 -2.15
N LEU A 90 28.24 3.11 -2.89
CA LEU A 90 28.37 3.28 -4.33
C LEU A 90 28.21 1.95 -5.08
N ARG A 91 29.08 1.66 -6.05
CA ARG A 91 29.03 0.43 -6.84
C ARG A 91 29.38 -0.81 -6.04
N ALA A 92 29.85 -0.70 -4.79
CA ALA A 92 30.00 -1.86 -3.92
C ALA A 92 28.66 -2.54 -3.64
N LEU A 93 27.54 -1.81 -3.71
CA LEU A 93 26.19 -2.37 -3.55
C LEU A 93 25.88 -3.46 -4.58
N SER A 94 26.44 -3.36 -5.80
CA SER A 94 26.29 -4.39 -6.84
C SER A 94 26.87 -5.76 -6.45
N ALA A 95 27.65 -5.83 -5.37
CA ALA A 95 28.18 -7.08 -4.84
C ALA A 95 27.20 -7.84 -3.94
N ILE A 96 26.02 -7.30 -3.61
CA ILE A 96 25.08 -7.89 -2.65
C ILE A 96 24.72 -9.34 -2.98
N ALA A 97 24.46 -9.63 -4.26
CA ALA A 97 24.16 -10.97 -4.76
C ALA A 97 25.38 -11.90 -4.72
N LEU A 98 26.56 -11.40 -5.11
CA LEU A 98 27.81 -12.15 -5.06
C LEU A 98 28.22 -12.51 -3.62
N LEU A 99 27.86 -11.66 -2.66
CA LEU A 99 28.10 -11.88 -1.25
C LEU A 99 27.04 -12.80 -0.63
N GLY A 100 25.90 -13.02 -1.29
CA GLY A 100 24.83 -13.93 -0.86
C GLY A 100 23.91 -13.35 0.22
N PHE A 101 23.81 -12.02 0.33
CA PHE A 101 22.91 -11.35 1.28
C PHE A 101 21.52 -11.09 0.69
N ASP A 102 21.42 -10.95 -0.64
CA ASP A 102 20.19 -10.93 -1.42
C ASP A 102 20.43 -11.72 -2.72
N ASP A 103 19.37 -12.07 -3.45
CA ASP A 103 19.46 -12.74 -4.75
C ASP A 103 19.29 -11.74 -5.91
N VAL A 104 18.73 -10.56 -5.64
CA VAL A 104 18.50 -9.49 -6.62
C VAL A 104 19.56 -8.40 -6.45
N PRO A 105 20.44 -8.18 -7.45
CA PRO A 105 21.35 -7.04 -7.46
C PRO A 105 20.66 -5.76 -7.97
N PRO A 106 21.24 -4.57 -7.72
CA PRO A 106 20.79 -3.32 -8.33
C PRO A 106 20.74 -3.40 -9.86
N ASP A 107 19.61 -3.00 -10.44
CA ASP A 107 19.37 -2.99 -11.89
C ASP A 107 19.91 -1.73 -12.60
N ALA A 108 20.11 -0.62 -11.88
CA ALA A 108 20.69 0.61 -12.41
C ALA A 108 22.09 0.85 -11.84
N THR A 109 23.14 0.78 -12.67
CA THR A 109 24.53 1.04 -12.25
C THR A 109 25.27 1.91 -13.27
N GLY A 110 25.96 2.94 -12.79
CA GLY A 110 26.41 3.99 -13.71
C GLY A 110 27.36 5.01 -13.10
N ARG A 111 27.68 6.01 -13.91
CA ARG A 111 28.21 7.30 -13.46
C ARG A 111 27.30 8.36 -14.04
N GLU A 112 26.91 9.33 -13.24
CA GLU A 112 26.02 10.41 -13.66
C GLU A 112 26.62 11.77 -13.31
N GLU A 113 26.27 12.78 -14.11
CA GLU A 113 26.53 14.18 -13.81
C GLU A 113 25.42 14.73 -12.92
N ILE A 114 25.80 15.27 -11.78
CA ILE A 114 24.88 15.89 -10.83
C ILE A 114 24.58 17.30 -11.31
N THR A 115 23.36 17.53 -11.81
CA THR A 115 22.95 18.80 -12.43
C THR A 115 22.23 19.76 -11.48
N ARG A 116 21.85 19.26 -10.30
CA ARG A 116 21.22 19.98 -9.19
C ARG A 116 21.81 19.46 -7.89
N ASP A 117 21.65 20.19 -6.79
CA ASP A 117 22.12 19.70 -5.49
C ASP A 117 21.21 18.54 -5.07
N ASP A 118 21.77 17.33 -5.04
CA ASP A 118 21.05 16.08 -4.86
C ASP A 118 21.35 15.46 -3.49
N GLY A 119 20.59 14.45 -3.07
CA GLY A 119 20.85 13.78 -1.81
C GLY A 119 19.89 12.64 -1.49
N PHE A 120 19.77 12.35 -0.20
CA PHE A 120 18.95 11.26 0.31
C PHE A 120 17.53 11.72 0.64
N LEU A 121 16.56 10.89 0.25
CA LEU A 121 15.18 10.94 0.67
C LEU A 121 14.92 9.75 1.59
N TRP A 122 15.03 9.94 2.90
CA TRP A 122 14.83 8.91 3.93
C TRP A 122 13.35 8.59 4.14
N SER A 123 13.03 7.32 4.34
CA SER A 123 11.68 6.88 4.66
C SER A 123 11.28 7.32 6.07
N ALA A 124 10.03 7.76 6.24
CA ALA A 124 9.46 8.11 7.55
C ALA A 124 9.53 6.93 8.55
N ARG A 125 9.48 5.69 8.06
CA ARG A 125 9.65 4.46 8.87
C ARG A 125 11.00 4.37 9.59
N HIS A 126 11.99 5.09 9.07
CA HIS A 126 13.37 5.06 9.56
C HIS A 126 13.85 6.47 9.96
N ALA A 127 12.92 7.36 10.34
CA ALA A 127 13.24 8.71 10.81
C ALA A 127 14.06 8.71 12.11
N ASP A 128 14.06 7.60 12.85
CA ASP A 128 14.86 7.35 14.06
C ASP A 128 16.28 6.85 13.76
N HIS A 129 16.59 6.52 12.51
CA HIS A 129 17.90 5.99 12.14
C HIS A 129 19.01 7.04 12.41
N PRO A 130 20.18 6.66 12.98
CA PRO A 130 21.25 7.60 13.36
C PRO A 130 21.83 8.49 12.24
N ALA A 131 21.56 8.16 10.97
CA ALA A 131 21.94 8.98 9.82
C ALA A 131 21.00 10.19 9.61
N VAL A 132 19.80 10.16 10.17
CA VAL A 132 18.78 11.21 10.08
C VAL A 132 18.95 12.16 11.27
N THR A 133 18.93 13.47 11.02
CA THR A 133 18.94 14.50 12.08
C THR A 133 17.80 15.49 11.90
N ASP A 134 17.35 16.07 13.01
CA ASP A 134 16.32 17.12 13.04
C ASP A 134 15.00 16.71 12.35
N GLU A 135 14.69 15.40 12.34
CA GLU A 135 13.49 14.82 11.69
C GLU A 135 13.38 15.15 10.18
N ARG A 136 14.48 15.56 9.54
CA ARG A 136 14.51 15.87 8.12
C ARG A 136 14.69 14.62 7.29
N LEU A 137 13.64 14.21 6.60
CA LEU A 137 13.69 13.11 5.64
C LEU A 137 14.52 13.44 4.39
N ARG A 138 14.75 14.73 4.10
CA ARG A 138 15.48 15.19 2.91
C ARG A 138 16.84 15.75 3.31
N ILE A 139 17.92 15.08 2.90
CA ILE A 139 19.30 15.42 3.25
C ILE A 139 20.13 15.60 1.97
N THR A 140 20.43 16.85 1.62
CA THR A 140 21.30 17.17 0.47
C THR A 140 22.75 16.82 0.77
N THR A 141 23.36 15.99 -0.07
CA THR A 141 24.72 15.47 0.14
C THR A 141 25.63 15.59 -1.08
N LEU A 142 25.09 15.82 -2.28
CA LEU A 142 25.84 15.89 -3.52
C LEU A 142 25.72 17.30 -4.13
N PRO A 143 26.84 18.01 -4.35
CA PRO A 143 26.80 19.31 -5.01
C PRO A 143 26.58 19.17 -6.52
N THR A 144 25.96 20.20 -7.10
CA THR A 144 25.90 20.38 -8.55
C THR A 144 27.29 20.45 -9.18
N GLY A 145 27.48 19.82 -10.34
CA GLY A 145 28.67 19.94 -11.19
C GLY A 145 29.72 18.84 -11.01
N ILE A 146 29.43 17.81 -10.22
CA ILE A 146 30.30 16.63 -10.08
C ILE A 146 29.80 15.46 -10.92
N THR A 147 30.70 14.51 -11.22
CA THR A 147 30.33 13.23 -11.82
C THR A 147 30.63 12.10 -10.86
N HIS A 148 29.61 11.35 -10.48
CA HIS A 148 29.69 10.38 -9.39
C HIS A 148 29.16 9.01 -9.79
N ALA A 149 29.71 7.95 -9.19
CA ALA A 149 29.32 6.57 -9.47
C ALA A 149 28.10 6.17 -8.64
N TYR A 150 27.23 5.34 -9.19
CA TYR A 150 26.07 4.83 -8.47
C TYR A 150 25.78 3.36 -8.78
N ALA A 151 25.06 2.73 -7.87
CA ALA A 151 24.30 1.49 -8.05
C ALA A 151 22.99 1.61 -7.27
N ARG A 152 21.84 1.35 -7.86
CA ARG A 152 20.53 1.52 -7.22
C ARG A 152 19.48 0.64 -7.88
N TYR A 153 18.35 0.51 -7.20
CA TYR A 153 17.20 -0.23 -7.71
C TYR A 153 16.21 0.77 -8.32
N GLU A 154 15.68 0.46 -9.50
CA GLU A 154 14.68 1.29 -10.19
C GLU A 154 13.50 0.47 -10.70
N GLU A 155 13.71 -0.78 -11.14
CA GLU A 155 12.65 -1.65 -11.65
C GLU A 155 12.38 -2.86 -10.75
N VAL A 156 13.43 -3.54 -10.27
CA VAL A 156 13.30 -4.78 -9.50
C VAL A 156 13.86 -4.59 -8.12
N VAL A 157 13.00 -4.66 -7.12
CA VAL A 157 13.43 -4.47 -5.72
C VAL A 157 14.13 -5.71 -5.15
N PRO A 158 14.98 -5.55 -4.12
CA PRO A 158 15.58 -6.67 -3.39
C PRO A 158 14.54 -7.70 -2.93
N SER A 159 14.92 -8.96 -2.78
CA SER A 159 14.00 -9.98 -2.22
C SER A 159 13.79 -9.80 -0.71
N ARG A 160 14.82 -9.35 -0.01
CA ARG A 160 14.88 -9.32 1.47
C ARG A 160 15.17 -7.94 2.05
N GLY A 161 15.70 -7.03 1.22
CA GLY A 161 16.14 -5.70 1.65
C GLY A 161 14.96 -4.78 2.00
N ASP A 162 15.08 -4.07 3.12
CA ASP A 162 14.16 -3.00 3.51
C ASP A 162 14.67 -1.65 3.02
N LEU A 163 13.80 -0.80 2.45
CA LEU A 163 14.20 0.49 1.91
C LEU A 163 14.38 1.50 3.05
N LEU A 164 15.59 2.03 3.19
CA LEU A 164 15.89 3.13 4.11
C LEU A 164 15.74 4.50 3.45
N ALA A 165 16.21 4.65 2.21
CA ALA A 165 16.18 5.92 1.49
C ALA A 165 16.22 5.79 -0.04
N SER A 166 15.52 6.70 -0.71
CA SER A 166 15.60 7.01 -2.14
C SER A 166 16.38 8.31 -2.36
N MET A 167 16.21 8.97 -3.51
CA MET A 167 16.92 10.20 -3.86
C MET A 167 16.02 11.44 -3.78
N VAL A 168 16.65 12.58 -3.48
CA VAL A 168 16.14 13.92 -3.80
C VAL A 168 16.97 14.48 -4.96
N ARG A 169 16.31 15.08 -5.96
CA ARG A 169 16.92 15.71 -7.14
C ARG A 169 16.64 17.20 -7.17
N GLY A 170 17.52 18.00 -6.55
CA GLY A 170 17.25 19.42 -6.32
C GLY A 170 16.07 19.61 -5.34
N PRO A 171 14.96 20.27 -5.76
CA PRO A 171 13.77 20.42 -4.91
C PRO A 171 12.80 19.23 -5.01
N ASP A 172 13.03 18.28 -5.93
CA ASP A 172 12.06 17.24 -6.27
C ASP A 172 12.40 15.92 -5.57
N ASP A 173 11.40 15.25 -5.01
CA ASP A 173 11.54 13.89 -4.49
C ASP A 173 11.59 12.89 -5.66
N SER A 174 12.47 11.88 -5.58
CA SER A 174 12.63 10.82 -6.58
C SER A 174 12.54 9.44 -5.92
N PRO A 175 11.34 9.03 -5.47
CA PRO A 175 11.17 7.81 -4.67
C PRO A 175 11.50 6.52 -5.43
N TYR A 176 11.36 6.52 -6.75
CA TYR A 176 11.70 5.39 -7.63
C TYR A 176 13.22 5.16 -7.77
N GLU A 177 14.05 6.14 -7.40
CA GLU A 177 15.51 5.97 -7.39
C GLU A 177 15.94 5.44 -6.00
N MET A 178 15.76 4.15 -5.78
CA MET A 178 15.94 3.50 -4.48
C MET A 178 17.41 3.15 -4.22
N THR A 179 18.05 3.87 -3.30
CA THR A 179 19.53 3.84 -3.19
C THR A 179 20.04 3.22 -1.91
N THR A 180 19.23 3.19 -0.85
CA THR A 180 19.68 2.77 0.48
C THR A 180 18.78 1.70 1.06
N PHE A 181 19.38 0.55 1.40
CA PHE A 181 18.66 -0.63 1.88
C PHE A 181 19.37 -1.28 3.07
N ALA A 182 18.61 -1.95 3.94
CA ALA A 182 19.12 -2.77 5.03
C ALA A 182 18.78 -4.27 4.85
N TRP A 183 19.71 -5.14 5.23
CA TRP A 183 19.54 -6.60 5.29
C TRP A 183 20.07 -7.19 6.59
N SER A 184 19.43 -8.28 7.03
CA SER A 184 19.79 -9.00 8.25
C SER A 184 20.42 -10.33 7.91
N HIS A 185 21.51 -10.68 8.63
CA HIS A 185 22.19 -11.95 8.43
C HIS A 185 22.84 -12.43 9.74
N GLY A 186 22.30 -13.51 10.30
CA GLY A 186 22.71 -13.97 11.64
C GLY A 186 22.41 -12.90 12.70
N GLU A 187 23.40 -12.55 13.50
CA GLU A 187 23.29 -11.51 14.54
C GLU A 187 23.63 -10.10 14.04
N GLY A 188 24.18 -9.96 12.82
CA GLY A 188 24.59 -8.67 12.27
C GLY A 188 23.74 -8.19 11.09
N ALA A 189 24.17 -7.08 10.50
CA ALA A 189 23.43 -6.36 9.47
C ALA A 189 24.30 -5.87 8.31
N VAL A 190 23.66 -5.64 7.18
CA VAL A 190 24.25 -5.04 5.98
C VAL A 190 23.44 -3.79 5.63
N ILE A 191 24.11 -2.66 5.44
CA ILE A 191 23.51 -1.48 4.81
C ILE A 191 24.18 -1.25 3.47
N GLY A 192 23.38 -1.07 2.44
CA GLY A 192 23.80 -0.61 1.14
C GLY A 192 23.40 0.85 0.96
N ALA A 193 24.32 1.75 0.58
CA ALA A 193 24.00 3.12 0.14
C ALA A 193 24.69 3.37 -1.21
N GLY A 194 24.00 3.03 -2.28
CA GLY A 194 24.58 2.92 -3.60
C GLY A 194 24.68 4.24 -4.38
N ALA A 195 24.17 5.34 -3.84
CA ALA A 195 24.37 6.70 -4.32
C ALA A 195 24.47 7.69 -3.13
N GLY A 196 24.59 9.00 -3.40
CA GLY A 196 24.51 10.03 -2.36
C GLY A 196 25.76 10.27 -1.50
N LEU A 197 26.81 9.44 -1.60
CA LEU A 197 28.04 9.56 -0.79
C LEU A 197 29.31 9.74 -1.64
N ALA A 198 29.65 10.98 -1.97
CA ALA A 198 30.88 11.36 -2.70
C ALA A 198 31.84 12.17 -1.80
N PHE A 199 33.06 11.66 -1.56
CA PHE A 199 34.05 12.26 -0.66
C PHE A 199 35.07 13.15 -1.38
N ASP A 200 35.34 12.95 -2.67
CA ASP A 200 36.23 13.79 -3.50
C ASP A 200 35.52 15.04 -4.07
N ALA A 201 34.36 15.41 -3.54
CA ALA A 201 33.47 16.46 -4.08
C ALA A 201 33.81 17.90 -3.62
N GLY A 202 34.63 18.07 -2.56
CA GLY A 202 35.25 19.36 -2.20
C GLY A 202 34.30 20.55 -1.97
N ASP A 203 33.14 20.35 -1.32
CA ASP A 203 32.01 21.29 -1.32
C ASP A 203 31.35 21.55 0.05
N ALA A 204 30.21 22.26 0.02
CA ALA A 204 29.43 22.75 1.16
C ALA A 204 28.69 21.66 1.95
N PHE A 205 28.48 20.46 1.40
CA PHE A 205 27.68 19.38 2.00
C PHE A 205 28.54 18.31 2.71
N ALA A 206 29.80 18.63 3.01
CA ALA A 206 30.72 17.70 3.68
C ALA A 206 30.25 17.30 5.09
N ALA A 207 29.51 18.18 5.78
CA ALA A 207 28.99 17.89 7.11
C ALA A 207 27.83 16.89 7.06
N GLU A 208 26.90 17.11 6.13
CA GLU A 208 25.74 16.26 5.87
C GLU A 208 26.17 14.87 5.40
N ARG A 209 27.16 14.79 4.50
CA ARG A 209 27.77 13.50 4.10
C ARG A 209 28.42 12.79 5.28
N ALA A 210 29.19 13.50 6.10
CA ALA A 210 29.84 12.92 7.26
C ALA A 210 28.80 12.42 8.28
N GLN A 211 27.69 13.14 8.45
CA GLN A 211 26.58 12.71 9.29
C GLN A 211 25.97 11.40 8.78
N VAL A 212 25.59 11.33 7.51
CA VAL A 212 24.98 10.12 6.94
C VAL A 212 25.91 8.92 7.06
N ALA A 213 27.16 9.07 6.61
CA ALA A 213 28.13 7.98 6.66
C ALA A 213 28.45 7.53 8.11
N ASN A 214 28.57 8.48 9.05
CA ASN A 214 28.79 8.13 10.45
C ASN A 214 27.56 7.48 11.09
N GLY A 215 26.35 7.95 10.77
CA GLY A 215 25.10 7.38 11.27
C GLY A 215 24.92 5.94 10.82
N VAL A 216 25.19 5.64 9.54
CA VAL A 216 25.18 4.27 9.01
C VAL A 216 26.23 3.37 9.68
N LEU A 217 27.47 3.85 9.86
CA LEU A 217 28.50 3.06 10.54
C LEU A 217 28.17 2.83 12.02
N THR A 218 27.54 3.80 12.67
CA THR A 218 27.12 3.69 14.07
C THR A 218 25.98 2.69 14.21
N SER A 219 24.94 2.77 13.36
CA SER A 219 23.81 1.82 13.41
C SER A 219 24.22 0.38 13.10
N LEU A 220 25.28 0.17 12.32
CA LEU A 220 25.85 -1.13 12.04
C LEU A 220 26.72 -1.71 13.18
N ALA A 221 27.11 -0.88 14.15
CA ALA A 221 28.09 -1.23 15.18
C ALA A 221 27.53 -1.20 16.60
N THR A 222 26.29 -0.72 16.78
CA THR A 222 25.64 -0.57 18.09
C THR A 222 24.22 -1.10 18.04
N ASP A 223 23.67 -1.45 19.21
CA ASP A 223 22.26 -1.82 19.36
C ASP A 223 21.32 -0.60 19.37
N GLU A 224 21.78 0.59 18.98
CA GLU A 224 20.98 1.83 19.02
C GLU A 224 19.83 1.84 18.00
N TRP A 225 19.90 0.99 16.98
CA TRP A 225 18.86 0.86 15.96
C TRP A 225 18.64 -0.64 15.65
N SER A 226 17.38 -1.08 15.70
CA SER A 226 17.04 -2.51 15.86
C SER A 226 16.28 -3.13 14.70
N THR A 227 16.04 -2.41 13.60
CA THR A 227 15.42 -2.99 12.41
C THR A 227 16.52 -3.30 11.40
N THR A 228 16.55 -4.49 10.79
CA THR A 228 17.67 -4.84 9.90
C THR A 228 17.22 -5.50 8.61
N GLY A 229 15.94 -5.50 8.27
CA GLY A 229 15.43 -6.03 7.00
C GLY A 229 13.90 -5.99 6.95
N ARG A 230 13.31 -6.49 5.86
CA ARG A 230 11.85 -6.50 5.72
C ARG A 230 11.22 -7.25 6.90
N PRO A 231 10.12 -6.74 7.49
CA PRO A 231 9.36 -7.46 8.50
C PRO A 231 8.91 -8.85 8.01
N LYS A 232 9.04 -9.87 8.85
CA LYS A 232 8.79 -11.29 8.53
C LYS A 232 7.75 -11.94 9.44
N SER A 233 7.20 -11.19 10.40
CA SER A 233 6.22 -11.69 11.36
C SER A 233 5.15 -10.65 11.66
N ALA A 234 3.99 -11.12 12.09
CA ALA A 234 2.90 -10.28 12.57
C ALA A 234 3.33 -9.30 13.68
N ALA A 235 4.21 -9.74 14.58
CA ALA A 235 4.74 -8.90 15.67
C ALA A 235 5.60 -7.75 15.15
N GLU A 236 6.47 -8.01 14.17
CA GLU A 236 7.30 -6.98 13.54
C GLU A 236 6.43 -5.98 12.74
N LEU A 237 5.44 -6.48 12.00
CA LEU A 237 4.49 -5.64 11.25
C LEU A 237 3.64 -4.77 12.19
N ALA A 238 3.17 -5.32 13.31
CA ALA A 238 2.47 -4.57 14.34
C ALA A 238 3.35 -3.47 14.97
N SER A 239 4.64 -3.73 15.15
CA SER A 239 5.59 -2.71 15.63
C SER A 239 5.76 -1.58 14.62
N VAL A 240 5.84 -1.90 13.32
CA VAL A 240 5.91 -0.90 12.24
C VAL A 240 4.63 -0.08 12.18
N ARG A 241 3.47 -0.71 12.32
CA ARG A 241 2.17 -0.03 12.42
C ARG A 241 2.17 0.94 13.59
N ALA A 242 2.50 0.48 14.80
CA ALA A 242 2.50 1.32 15.99
C ALA A 242 3.44 2.52 15.88
N SER A 243 4.59 2.40 15.19
CA SER A 243 5.50 3.54 15.02
C SER A 243 4.94 4.63 14.11
N LEU A 244 4.17 4.26 13.06
CA LEU A 244 3.54 5.22 12.16
C LEU A 244 2.27 5.84 12.77
N ASP A 245 1.47 5.06 13.50
CA ASP A 245 0.29 5.58 14.22
C ASP A 245 0.65 6.67 15.24
N ALA A 246 1.85 6.59 15.81
CA ALA A 246 2.33 7.57 16.78
C ALA A 246 2.68 8.93 16.16
N VAL A 247 2.88 9.02 14.85
CA VAL A 247 3.39 10.23 14.16
C VAL A 247 2.42 10.83 13.14
N ASP A 248 1.51 10.04 12.57
CA ASP A 248 0.49 10.54 11.64
C ASP A 248 -0.93 10.29 12.18
N ARG A 249 -1.58 11.37 12.62
CA ARG A 249 -2.96 11.32 13.15
C ARG A 249 -4.02 10.99 12.09
N HIS A 250 -3.69 11.12 10.80
CA HIS A 250 -4.64 10.84 9.71
C HIS A 250 -4.76 9.34 9.44
N ARG A 251 -3.98 8.50 10.12
CA ARG A 251 -4.01 7.06 9.92
C ARG A 251 -5.30 6.44 10.47
N PRO A 252 -6.04 5.65 9.66
CA PRO A 252 -7.26 5.00 10.09
C PRO A 252 -7.00 4.02 11.24
N ARG A 253 -7.86 4.06 12.25
CA ARG A 253 -7.81 3.21 13.44
C ARG A 253 -8.63 1.94 13.30
N TYR A 254 -9.69 1.96 12.49
CA TYR A 254 -10.61 0.85 12.33
C TYR A 254 -10.90 0.43 10.88
N HIS A 255 -10.40 1.15 9.88
CA HIS A 255 -10.26 0.62 8.52
C HIS A 255 -9.00 -0.25 8.41
N LEU A 256 -9.06 -1.25 7.54
CA LEU A 256 -7.88 -2.04 7.20
C LEU A 256 -6.94 -1.15 6.38
N SER A 257 -5.76 -0.85 6.90
CA SER A 257 -4.70 -0.08 6.23
C SER A 257 -3.42 -0.91 6.22
N PRO A 258 -2.42 -0.65 5.36
CA PRO A 258 -1.18 -1.39 5.40
C PRO A 258 -0.39 -1.03 6.69
N PRO A 259 0.45 -1.94 7.22
CA PRO A 259 1.27 -1.65 8.39
C PRO A 259 2.26 -0.49 8.16
N ALA A 260 2.70 -0.32 6.91
CA ALA A 260 3.36 0.86 6.34
C ALA A 260 3.36 0.75 4.82
N ASN A 261 3.82 1.79 4.12
CA ASN A 261 3.96 1.83 2.66
C ASN A 261 2.61 1.83 1.93
N TRP A 262 2.56 1.30 0.70
CA TRP A 262 1.41 1.40 -0.20
C TRP A 262 0.51 0.17 -0.15
N LEU A 263 -0.80 0.41 -0.18
CA LEU A 263 -1.86 -0.57 -0.41
C LEU A 263 -2.83 -0.05 -1.47
N ASN A 264 -3.25 -0.92 -2.39
CA ASN A 264 -4.41 -0.66 -3.26
C ASN A 264 -5.41 -1.82 -3.21
N ASP A 265 -5.66 -2.48 -4.34
CA ASP A 265 -6.78 -3.37 -4.55
C ASP A 265 -6.85 -4.49 -3.50
N PRO A 266 -8.02 -4.78 -2.92
CA PRO A 266 -8.26 -6.03 -2.23
C PRO A 266 -8.07 -7.22 -3.16
N ASN A 267 -7.37 -8.24 -2.67
CA ASN A 267 -7.07 -9.46 -3.42
C ASN A 267 -7.34 -10.71 -2.58
N GLY A 268 -7.56 -11.83 -3.26
CA GLY A 268 -7.76 -13.13 -2.65
C GLY A 268 -8.70 -13.21 -1.45
N ILE A 269 -9.74 -12.36 -1.35
CA ILE A 269 -10.58 -12.31 -0.16
C ILE A 269 -11.33 -13.63 0.01
N ILE A 270 -11.04 -14.34 1.10
CA ILE A 270 -11.57 -15.67 1.33
C ILE A 270 -11.83 -15.91 2.82
N ARG A 271 -12.95 -16.57 3.12
CA ARG A 271 -13.16 -17.17 4.43
C ARG A 271 -12.68 -18.61 4.42
N TYR A 272 -11.60 -18.90 5.14
CA TYR A 272 -10.97 -20.22 5.18
C TYR A 272 -10.60 -20.59 6.62
N ASP A 273 -10.84 -21.86 6.98
CA ASP A 273 -10.64 -22.39 8.34
C ASP A 273 -11.22 -21.49 9.47
N GLY A 274 -12.39 -20.90 9.22
CA GLY A 274 -13.10 -20.04 10.18
C GLY A 274 -12.56 -18.60 10.28
N ARG A 275 -11.61 -18.21 9.43
CA ARG A 275 -10.99 -16.87 9.43
C ARG A 275 -11.27 -16.13 8.13
N TYR A 276 -11.42 -14.82 8.21
CA TYR A 276 -11.37 -13.95 7.05
C TYR A 276 -9.91 -13.67 6.71
N HIS A 277 -9.53 -13.92 5.46
CA HIS A 277 -8.24 -13.52 4.90
C HIS A 277 -8.52 -12.44 3.87
N VAL A 278 -7.89 -11.27 4.04
CA VAL A 278 -7.89 -10.18 3.07
C VAL A 278 -6.46 -9.99 2.62
N PHE A 279 -6.17 -10.36 1.38
CA PHE A 279 -4.91 -9.98 0.74
C PHE A 279 -5.12 -8.65 0.01
N TYR A 280 -4.04 -8.04 -0.41
CA TYR A 280 -4.09 -6.78 -1.12
C TYR A 280 -2.80 -6.49 -1.87
N GLN A 281 -2.89 -5.75 -2.97
CA GLN A 281 -1.70 -5.22 -3.62
C GLN A 281 -0.91 -4.36 -2.64
N TYR A 282 0.39 -4.63 -2.54
CA TYR A 282 1.27 -4.05 -1.54
C TYR A 282 2.63 -3.69 -2.14
N ASN A 283 3.13 -2.47 -1.91
CA ASN A 283 4.52 -2.15 -2.22
C ASN A 283 5.37 -2.12 -0.92
N PRO A 284 6.28 -3.09 -0.69
CA PRO A 284 7.09 -3.13 0.53
C PRO A 284 8.18 -2.05 0.59
N VAL A 285 8.46 -1.35 -0.51
CA VAL A 285 9.55 -0.36 -0.57
C VAL A 285 9.10 1.08 -0.46
N GLY A 286 7.80 1.37 -0.34
CA GLY A 286 7.38 2.74 -0.03
C GLY A 286 5.92 3.03 -0.33
N PRO A 287 5.42 4.20 0.10
CA PRO A 287 4.04 4.60 -0.03
C PRO A 287 3.75 5.15 -1.44
N PHE A 288 4.04 4.35 -2.46
CA PHE A 288 3.76 4.63 -3.87
C PHE A 288 3.58 3.33 -4.66
N HIS A 289 2.84 3.37 -5.76
CA HIS A 289 2.65 2.20 -6.63
C HIS A 289 3.94 1.87 -7.41
N HIS A 290 4.49 0.67 -7.22
CA HIS A 290 5.69 0.21 -7.92
C HIS A 290 5.84 -1.32 -7.90
N ALA A 291 6.64 -1.88 -6.97
CA ALA A 291 6.95 -3.30 -6.91
C ALA A 291 5.85 -4.08 -6.19
N ILE A 292 4.78 -4.41 -6.90
CA ILE A 292 3.57 -5.01 -6.30
C ILE A 292 3.79 -6.44 -5.82
N HIS A 293 3.50 -6.65 -4.55
CA HIS A 293 3.40 -7.90 -3.81
C HIS A 293 1.94 -8.08 -3.34
N TRP A 294 1.61 -9.22 -2.73
CA TRP A 294 0.37 -9.33 -1.94
C TRP A 294 0.66 -9.23 -0.45
N GLY A 295 0.19 -8.15 0.18
CA GLY A 295 0.07 -8.07 1.63
C GLY A 295 -1.07 -8.97 2.13
N HIS A 296 -1.14 -9.18 3.45
CA HIS A 296 -2.08 -10.11 4.05
C HIS A 296 -2.52 -9.62 5.42
N ALA A 297 -3.82 -9.55 5.65
CA ALA A 297 -4.40 -9.37 6.98
C ALA A 297 -5.46 -10.44 7.23
N VAL A 298 -5.61 -10.83 8.50
CA VAL A 298 -6.61 -11.80 8.93
C VAL A 298 -7.51 -11.26 10.03
N SER A 299 -8.75 -11.75 10.07
CA SER A 299 -9.67 -11.46 11.15
C SER A 299 -10.53 -12.69 11.49
N ASP A 300 -10.74 -12.92 12.77
CA ASP A 300 -11.67 -13.95 13.26
C ASP A 300 -13.12 -13.40 13.40
N ASP A 301 -13.33 -12.09 13.29
CA ASP A 301 -14.63 -11.45 13.58
C ASP A 301 -15.03 -10.30 12.65
N LEU A 302 -14.33 -10.14 11.52
CA LEU A 302 -14.54 -9.09 10.53
C LEU A 302 -14.15 -7.67 11.00
N VAL A 303 -13.71 -7.52 12.24
CA VAL A 303 -13.56 -6.23 12.92
C VAL A 303 -12.13 -6.03 13.38
N HIS A 304 -11.57 -6.98 14.10
CA HIS A 304 -10.21 -6.90 14.62
C HIS A 304 -9.27 -7.64 13.69
N TRP A 305 -8.29 -6.93 13.16
CA TRP A 305 -7.35 -7.41 12.16
C TRP A 305 -5.96 -7.65 12.76
N GLU A 306 -5.27 -8.63 12.18
CA GLU A 306 -3.85 -8.90 12.42
C GLU A 306 -3.12 -8.90 11.08
N ASP A 307 -2.01 -8.16 11.03
CA ASP A 307 -1.11 -8.17 9.88
C ASP A 307 -0.39 -9.52 9.81
N GLU A 308 -0.37 -10.15 8.65
CA GLU A 308 0.40 -11.36 8.37
C GLU A 308 1.55 -11.05 7.39
N PRO A 309 2.62 -11.87 7.36
CA PRO A 309 3.71 -11.69 6.41
C PRO A 309 3.22 -11.61 4.96
N VAL A 310 3.97 -10.88 4.12
CA VAL A 310 3.72 -10.79 2.68
C VAL A 310 3.53 -12.18 2.07
N ALA A 311 2.39 -12.39 1.41
CA ALA A 311 1.92 -13.69 0.93
C ALA A 311 2.51 -14.06 -0.44
N LEU A 312 2.46 -13.14 -1.41
CA LEU A 312 3.05 -13.31 -2.75
C LEU A 312 4.10 -12.23 -3.01
N THR A 313 5.24 -12.65 -3.56
CA THR A 313 6.40 -11.80 -3.86
C THR A 313 6.84 -12.03 -5.31
N PRO A 314 7.08 -10.99 -6.12
CA PRO A 314 7.63 -11.13 -7.47
C PRO A 314 8.86 -12.03 -7.53
N SER A 315 8.94 -12.88 -8.55
CA SER A 315 10.06 -13.79 -8.77
C SER A 315 10.87 -13.35 -10.00
N PRO A 316 12.20 -13.07 -9.87
CA PRO A 316 12.99 -12.39 -10.91
C PRO A 316 12.97 -13.01 -12.31
N ASP A 317 12.89 -14.34 -12.40
CA ASP A 317 12.92 -15.08 -13.67
C ASP A 317 11.53 -15.58 -14.10
N SER A 318 10.46 -15.10 -13.46
CA SER A 318 9.09 -15.57 -13.70
C SER A 318 8.23 -14.54 -14.44
N PRO A 319 7.03 -14.92 -14.92
CA PRO A 319 6.06 -14.02 -15.54
C PRO A 319 5.53 -12.89 -14.64
N ASP A 320 5.82 -12.93 -13.34
CA ASP A 320 5.42 -11.89 -12.37
C ASP A 320 6.59 -11.06 -11.86
N ARG A 321 7.74 -11.08 -12.55
CA ARG A 321 8.97 -10.36 -12.19
C ARG A 321 8.71 -8.91 -11.78
N ASP A 322 7.84 -8.22 -12.51
CA ASP A 322 7.61 -6.78 -12.36
C ASP A 322 6.43 -6.48 -11.41
N GLY A 323 5.70 -7.52 -10.99
CA GLY A 323 4.63 -7.42 -10.01
C GLY A 323 3.72 -8.66 -9.97
N CYS A 324 3.28 -9.02 -8.77
CA CYS A 324 2.15 -9.92 -8.55
C CYS A 324 0.89 -9.05 -8.39
N TRP A 325 0.22 -8.73 -9.48
CA TRP A 325 -0.92 -7.81 -9.50
C TRP A 325 -2.22 -8.49 -9.03
N SER A 326 -3.34 -7.81 -9.23
CA SER A 326 -4.64 -8.19 -8.68
C SER A 326 -5.11 -9.57 -9.16
N GLY A 327 -5.95 -10.17 -8.32
CA GLY A 327 -6.41 -11.53 -8.47
C GLY A 327 -7.33 -11.97 -7.34
N CYS A 328 -7.79 -13.21 -7.43
CA CYS A 328 -8.70 -13.82 -6.47
C CYS A 328 -8.11 -15.11 -5.87
N ALA A 329 -8.79 -15.65 -4.86
CA ALA A 329 -8.45 -16.92 -4.24
C ALA A 329 -9.70 -17.78 -4.12
N VAL A 330 -9.57 -19.05 -4.47
CA VAL A 330 -10.65 -20.05 -4.40
C VAL A 330 -10.16 -21.30 -3.69
N VAL A 331 -11.07 -22.13 -3.19
CA VAL A 331 -10.72 -23.46 -2.66
C VAL A 331 -10.84 -24.49 -3.78
N ASP A 332 -9.73 -25.13 -4.13
CA ASP A 332 -9.69 -26.19 -5.14
C ASP A 332 -10.42 -27.46 -4.66
N GLU A 333 -10.64 -28.44 -5.54
CA GLU A 333 -11.40 -29.67 -5.26
C GLU A 333 -10.80 -30.50 -4.12
N ASP A 334 -9.47 -30.44 -3.97
CA ASP A 334 -8.74 -31.14 -2.93
C ASP A 334 -8.75 -30.42 -1.57
N GLY A 335 -9.39 -29.24 -1.51
CA GLY A 335 -9.49 -28.39 -0.34
C GLY A 335 -8.37 -27.37 -0.21
N THR A 336 -7.44 -27.28 -1.17
CA THR A 336 -6.30 -26.35 -1.11
C THR A 336 -6.71 -24.97 -1.61
N PRO A 337 -6.53 -23.90 -0.82
CA PRO A 337 -6.68 -22.54 -1.31
C PRO A 337 -5.67 -22.24 -2.42
N THR A 338 -6.16 -21.69 -3.53
CA THR A 338 -5.42 -21.44 -4.75
C THR A 338 -5.70 -20.01 -5.20
N ALA A 339 -4.64 -19.24 -5.42
CA ALA A 339 -4.68 -17.86 -5.90
C ALA A 339 -4.47 -17.85 -7.41
N LEU A 340 -5.32 -17.08 -8.11
CA LEU A 340 -5.16 -16.74 -9.51
C LEU A 340 -4.96 -15.23 -9.60
N TYR A 341 -3.84 -14.79 -10.16
CA TYR A 341 -3.39 -13.40 -10.13
C TYR A 341 -2.72 -13.00 -11.44
N THR A 342 -2.71 -11.71 -11.76
CA THR A 342 -2.00 -11.23 -12.95
C THR A 342 -0.50 -11.10 -12.67
N GLY A 343 0.33 -11.78 -13.44
CA GLY A 343 1.77 -11.59 -13.45
C GLY A 343 2.18 -10.50 -14.45
N GLY A 344 2.92 -9.50 -13.97
CA GLY A 344 3.51 -8.46 -14.80
C GLY A 344 4.94 -8.81 -15.25
N ARG A 345 5.19 -8.76 -16.57
CA ARG A 345 6.54 -8.91 -17.15
C ARG A 345 6.73 -8.13 -18.45
N GLY A 346 7.51 -7.06 -18.39
CA GLY A 346 7.69 -6.13 -19.50
C GLY A 346 6.35 -5.53 -19.89
N GLU A 347 5.96 -5.71 -21.15
CA GLU A 347 4.69 -5.21 -21.69
C GLU A 347 3.52 -6.21 -21.49
N TRP A 348 3.75 -7.34 -20.81
CA TRP A 348 2.75 -8.41 -20.68
C TRP A 348 2.12 -8.47 -19.28
N GLN A 349 0.81 -8.67 -19.29
CA GLN A 349 -0.05 -8.92 -18.14
C GLN A 349 -0.69 -10.30 -18.38
N LEU A 350 -0.28 -11.34 -17.64
CA LEU A 350 -0.74 -12.71 -17.92
C LEU A 350 -1.15 -13.47 -16.65
N PRO A 351 -2.24 -14.28 -16.69
CA PRO A 351 -2.70 -15.05 -15.56
C PRO A 351 -1.62 -16.01 -15.02
N CYS A 352 -1.43 -15.98 -13.71
CA CYS A 352 -0.54 -16.83 -12.94
C CYS A 352 -1.31 -17.52 -11.81
N LEU A 353 -0.82 -18.67 -11.38
CA LEU A 353 -1.42 -19.48 -10.33
C LEU A 353 -0.42 -19.74 -9.20
N ALA A 354 -0.92 -19.75 -7.96
CA ALA A 354 -0.16 -20.19 -6.79
C ALA A 354 -1.06 -20.95 -5.81
N ARG A 355 -0.53 -21.98 -5.16
CA ARG A 355 -1.26 -22.80 -4.17
C ARG A 355 -0.74 -22.54 -2.77
N ALA A 356 -1.63 -22.50 -1.79
CA ALA A 356 -1.25 -22.31 -0.39
C ALA A 356 -0.28 -23.41 0.07
N GLY A 357 0.82 -23.01 0.69
CA GLY A 357 1.86 -23.90 1.23
C GLY A 357 1.61 -24.30 2.69
N ASP A 358 0.69 -23.63 3.37
CA ASP A 358 0.30 -23.86 4.75
C ASP A 358 -1.18 -23.49 4.97
N GLY A 359 -1.74 -23.89 6.12
CA GLY A 359 -3.16 -23.66 6.45
C GLY A 359 -3.49 -22.24 6.92
N ASP A 360 -2.49 -21.45 7.31
CA ASP A 360 -2.66 -20.05 7.72
C ASP A 360 -2.55 -19.09 6.50
N LEU A 361 -2.29 -19.63 5.31
CA LEU A 361 -2.15 -18.93 4.03
C LEU A 361 -1.00 -17.92 3.99
N ARG A 362 0.05 -18.15 4.78
CA ARG A 362 1.23 -17.27 4.86
C ARG A 362 2.23 -17.53 3.73
N THR A 363 2.26 -18.75 3.22
CA THR A 363 3.17 -19.16 2.15
C THR A 363 2.40 -19.66 0.95
N TRP A 364 2.93 -19.38 -0.24
CA TRP A 364 2.33 -19.74 -1.51
C TRP A 364 3.38 -20.32 -2.44
N VAL A 365 3.05 -21.44 -3.07
CA VAL A 365 3.88 -22.13 -4.06
C VAL A 365 3.33 -21.82 -5.44
N LYS A 366 4.05 -20.97 -6.18
CA LYS A 366 3.71 -20.61 -7.56
C LYS A 366 3.80 -21.83 -8.47
N ASP A 367 2.88 -21.94 -9.42
CA ASP A 367 2.89 -23.00 -10.41
C ASP A 367 4.12 -22.88 -11.33
N PRO A 368 4.90 -23.95 -11.53
CA PRO A 368 6.06 -23.91 -12.42
C PRO A 368 5.71 -23.72 -13.90
N ASN A 369 4.44 -23.90 -14.29
CA ASN A 369 3.95 -23.69 -15.65
C ASN A 369 3.39 -22.29 -15.88
N ASN A 370 3.47 -21.37 -14.90
CA ASN A 370 3.04 -19.99 -15.11
C ASN A 370 3.74 -19.36 -16.35
N PRO A 371 3.02 -18.54 -17.14
CA PRO A 371 1.61 -18.17 -16.96
C PRO A 371 0.67 -19.29 -17.45
N ILE A 372 -0.48 -19.45 -16.80
CA ILE A 372 -1.46 -20.50 -17.13
C ILE A 372 -2.29 -20.17 -18.40
N VAL A 373 -2.24 -18.92 -18.84
CA VAL A 373 -2.69 -18.47 -20.16
C VAL A 373 -1.52 -17.74 -20.81
N GLU A 374 -0.98 -18.30 -21.89
CA GLU A 374 0.26 -17.81 -22.51
C GLU A 374 0.05 -16.56 -23.37
N GLU A 375 -1.16 -16.35 -23.92
CA GLU A 375 -1.49 -15.23 -24.80
C GLU A 375 -2.96 -14.79 -24.59
N PRO A 376 -3.26 -13.48 -24.65
CA PRO A 376 -4.63 -12.97 -24.66
C PRO A 376 -5.37 -13.39 -25.96
N PRO A 377 -6.71 -13.34 -25.99
CA PRO A 377 -7.47 -13.74 -27.16
C PRO A 377 -7.27 -12.75 -28.31
N THR A 378 -7.37 -13.23 -29.55
CA THR A 378 -7.20 -12.38 -30.75
C THR A 378 -8.51 -11.86 -31.34
N ASP A 379 -9.65 -12.40 -30.90
CA ASP A 379 -11.00 -11.99 -31.30
C ASP A 379 -11.93 -12.02 -30.07
N PRO A 380 -12.34 -10.85 -29.53
CA PRO A 380 -12.09 -9.51 -30.05
C PRO A 380 -10.62 -9.09 -29.89
N ALA A 381 -10.21 -8.06 -30.62
CA ALA A 381 -8.87 -7.49 -30.50
C ALA A 381 -8.74 -6.70 -29.18
N ILE A 382 -7.77 -7.10 -28.36
CA ILE A 382 -7.48 -6.47 -27.07
C ILE A 382 -6.62 -5.22 -27.27
N LEU A 383 -6.94 -4.16 -26.54
CA LEU A 383 -6.28 -2.87 -26.60
C LEU A 383 -4.80 -2.99 -26.22
N SER A 384 -3.92 -2.51 -27.09
CA SER A 384 -2.51 -2.25 -26.75
C SER A 384 -2.29 -0.75 -26.48
N THR A 385 -1.41 -0.44 -25.54
CA THR A 385 -1.03 0.94 -25.17
C THR A 385 0.48 1.15 -25.31
N GLU A 386 0.98 2.33 -24.92
CA GLU A 386 2.43 2.58 -24.93
C GLU A 386 3.20 1.77 -23.87
N HIS A 387 2.48 1.27 -22.87
CA HIS A 387 3.04 0.49 -21.76
C HIS A 387 2.72 -1.00 -21.88
N TRP A 388 1.61 -1.37 -22.52
CA TRP A 388 1.09 -2.73 -22.49
C TRP A 388 0.84 -3.29 -23.89
N ALA A 389 1.31 -4.51 -24.13
CA ALA A 389 1.01 -5.26 -25.34
C ALA A 389 -0.47 -5.66 -25.40
N ALA A 390 -1.11 -5.84 -24.24
CA ALA A 390 -2.54 -6.02 -24.09
C ALA A 390 -2.97 -5.55 -22.69
N GLU A 391 -4.04 -4.76 -22.62
CA GLU A 391 -4.77 -4.46 -21.38
C GLU A 391 -5.59 -5.71 -21.01
N PHE A 392 -5.02 -6.60 -20.19
CA PHE A 392 -5.56 -7.94 -19.90
C PHE A 392 -5.15 -8.39 -18.50
N ARG A 393 -6.01 -8.16 -17.50
CA ARG A 393 -5.67 -8.38 -16.09
C ARG A 393 -6.90 -8.56 -15.21
N ASP A 394 -6.62 -8.93 -13.96
CA ASP A 394 -7.55 -9.07 -12.84
C ASP A 394 -8.57 -10.19 -13.04
N HIS A 395 -8.64 -11.08 -12.06
CA HIS A 395 -9.34 -12.36 -12.22
C HIS A 395 -10.47 -12.52 -11.20
N CYS A 396 -11.63 -12.96 -11.67
CA CYS A 396 -12.70 -13.51 -10.83
C CYS A 396 -12.94 -14.95 -11.24
N VAL A 397 -12.83 -15.88 -10.29
CA VAL A 397 -12.92 -17.32 -10.54
C VAL A 397 -14.03 -17.91 -9.70
N TRP A 398 -14.88 -18.72 -10.31
CA TRP A 398 -15.92 -19.46 -9.61
C TRP A 398 -16.11 -20.84 -10.25
N ARG A 399 -16.85 -21.67 -9.55
CA ARG A 399 -17.21 -23.01 -10.02
C ARG A 399 -18.71 -23.10 -10.18
N ASP A 400 -19.17 -23.63 -11.31
CA ASP A 400 -20.55 -24.05 -11.52
C ASP A 400 -20.60 -25.49 -12.02
N GLY A 401 -21.30 -26.35 -11.28
CA GLY A 401 -21.28 -27.79 -11.49
C GLY A 401 -19.87 -28.40 -11.46
N ASP A 402 -19.50 -29.04 -12.57
CA ASP A 402 -18.21 -29.72 -12.75
C ASP A 402 -17.16 -28.84 -13.46
N ALA A 403 -17.49 -27.60 -13.82
CA ALA A 403 -16.62 -26.68 -14.56
C ALA A 403 -16.19 -25.48 -13.71
N TRP A 404 -14.98 -25.00 -13.99
CA TRP A 404 -14.45 -23.73 -13.50
C TRP A 404 -14.64 -22.64 -14.55
N TYR A 405 -14.90 -21.44 -14.09
CA TYR A 405 -15.03 -20.24 -14.90
C TYR A 405 -14.12 -19.14 -14.38
N GLN A 406 -13.59 -18.34 -15.29
CA GLN A 406 -12.77 -17.18 -14.97
C GLN A 406 -13.19 -15.97 -15.82
N LEU A 407 -13.39 -14.82 -15.18
CA LEU A 407 -13.39 -13.52 -15.84
C LEU A 407 -11.99 -12.92 -15.86
N VAL A 408 -11.65 -12.24 -16.95
CA VAL A 408 -10.46 -11.36 -17.04
C VAL A 408 -10.89 -9.99 -17.56
N GLY A 409 -10.45 -8.94 -16.89
CA GLY A 409 -10.68 -7.55 -17.29
C GLY A 409 -9.84 -7.18 -18.51
N ALA A 410 -10.42 -6.43 -19.43
CA ALA A 410 -9.74 -5.99 -20.64
C ALA A 410 -10.21 -4.64 -21.17
N GLY A 411 -9.38 -4.03 -22.01
CA GLY A 411 -9.78 -2.97 -22.94
C GLY A 411 -9.86 -3.51 -24.37
N LEU A 412 -10.75 -2.97 -25.20
CA LEU A 412 -10.89 -3.39 -26.60
C LEU A 412 -10.31 -2.35 -27.57
N GLU A 413 -9.66 -2.78 -28.65
CA GLU A 413 -9.20 -1.86 -29.71
C GLU A 413 -10.36 -1.11 -30.40
N SER A 414 -11.56 -1.68 -30.34
CA SER A 414 -12.78 -1.04 -30.87
C SER A 414 -13.33 0.09 -29.99
N GLY A 415 -12.71 0.33 -28.82
CA GLY A 415 -13.20 1.22 -27.78
C GLY A 415 -13.98 0.46 -26.69
N GLY A 416 -13.93 0.97 -25.46
CA GLY A 416 -14.62 0.40 -24.30
C GLY A 416 -13.89 -0.76 -23.59
N GLY A 417 -14.27 -0.99 -22.33
CA GLY A 417 -13.81 -2.13 -21.53
C GLY A 417 -14.62 -3.41 -21.76
N ALA A 418 -14.10 -4.56 -21.34
CA ALA A 418 -14.74 -5.86 -21.45
C ALA A 418 -14.39 -6.78 -20.27
N ALA A 419 -15.33 -7.66 -19.93
CA ALA A 419 -15.10 -8.81 -19.05
C ALA A 419 -15.07 -10.09 -19.88
N LEU A 420 -13.90 -10.70 -20.02
CA LEU A 420 -13.64 -11.86 -20.89
C LEU A 420 -13.81 -13.17 -20.12
N LEU A 421 -14.61 -14.10 -20.65
CA LEU A 421 -14.88 -15.41 -20.04
C LEU A 421 -13.94 -16.50 -20.54
N TYR A 422 -13.47 -17.30 -19.60
CA TYR A 422 -12.80 -18.56 -19.82
C TYR A 422 -13.52 -19.69 -19.05
N GLU A 423 -13.47 -20.90 -19.59
CA GLU A 423 -14.00 -22.12 -18.99
C GLU A 423 -12.90 -23.19 -18.92
N GLY A 424 -12.89 -24.00 -17.86
CA GLY A 424 -11.87 -25.04 -17.65
C GLY A 424 -12.37 -26.22 -16.81
N GLU A 425 -11.75 -27.39 -16.98
CA GLU A 425 -11.97 -28.54 -16.09
C GLU A 425 -11.09 -28.47 -14.82
N ALA A 426 -10.05 -27.62 -14.83
CA ALA A 426 -9.10 -27.39 -13.74
C ALA A 426 -8.64 -25.93 -13.71
N LEU A 427 -8.10 -25.48 -12.57
CA LEU A 427 -7.68 -24.08 -12.37
C LEU A 427 -6.43 -23.67 -13.20
N ASP A 428 -5.73 -24.63 -13.79
CA ASP A 428 -4.55 -24.43 -14.63
C ASP A 428 -4.77 -24.72 -16.12
N GLU A 429 -6.02 -24.98 -16.54
CA GLU A 429 -6.38 -25.25 -17.94
C GLU A 429 -7.61 -24.43 -18.35
N TRP A 430 -7.44 -23.48 -19.28
CA TRP A 430 -8.50 -22.52 -19.67
C TRP A 430 -8.75 -22.48 -21.19
N GLU A 431 -10.01 -22.56 -21.59
CA GLU A 431 -10.50 -22.30 -22.95
C GLU A 431 -11.26 -20.96 -22.98
N TYR A 432 -10.89 -20.07 -23.91
CA TYR A 432 -11.58 -18.79 -24.08
C TYR A 432 -12.97 -18.99 -24.70
N VAL A 433 -14.00 -18.42 -24.07
CA VAL A 433 -15.40 -18.54 -24.50
C VAL A 433 -15.85 -17.31 -25.29
N GLY A 434 -15.61 -16.11 -24.76
CA GLY A 434 -16.13 -14.86 -25.31
C GLY A 434 -16.24 -13.76 -24.24
N PRO A 435 -16.58 -12.52 -24.60
CA PRO A 435 -16.91 -11.50 -23.61
C PRO A 435 -18.28 -11.78 -22.97
N VAL A 436 -18.36 -11.72 -21.64
CA VAL A 436 -19.64 -11.78 -20.90
C VAL A 436 -20.42 -10.49 -21.06
N LEU A 437 -19.71 -9.36 -20.97
CA LEU A 437 -20.24 -8.02 -21.15
C LEU A 437 -19.12 -7.13 -21.70
N THR A 438 -19.49 -6.18 -22.55
CA THR A 438 -18.62 -5.11 -23.05
C THR A 438 -19.27 -3.77 -22.80
N SER A 439 -18.46 -2.74 -22.58
CA SER A 439 -18.95 -1.37 -22.43
C SER A 439 -19.81 -0.96 -23.62
N THR A 440 -20.90 -0.24 -23.35
CA THR A 440 -21.68 0.43 -24.39
C THR A 440 -21.05 1.75 -24.85
N ASP A 441 -20.13 2.29 -24.04
CA ASP A 441 -19.36 3.49 -24.36
C ASP A 441 -18.13 3.11 -25.17
N ALA A 442 -18.05 3.67 -26.38
CA ALA A 442 -16.98 3.45 -27.33
C ALA A 442 -15.80 4.42 -27.13
N ASP A 443 -15.64 4.98 -25.93
CA ASP A 443 -14.54 5.89 -25.65
C ASP A 443 -13.21 5.12 -25.72
N ASP A 444 -12.30 5.63 -26.55
CA ASP A 444 -10.99 5.04 -26.80
C ASP A 444 -10.19 5.04 -25.49
N GLY A 445 -9.66 3.88 -25.09
CA GLY A 445 -8.74 3.74 -23.95
C GLY A 445 -9.39 3.34 -22.62
N VAL A 446 -10.71 3.21 -22.55
CA VAL A 446 -11.39 2.65 -21.35
C VAL A 446 -11.00 1.18 -21.20
N VAL A 447 -10.55 0.81 -19.99
CA VAL A 447 -10.25 -0.57 -19.59
C VAL A 447 -11.18 -0.91 -18.43
N TRP A 448 -11.71 -2.13 -18.41
CA TRP A 448 -12.40 -2.65 -17.23
C TRP A 448 -11.42 -3.46 -16.40
N GLU A 449 -11.18 -3.00 -15.18
CA GLU A 449 -10.37 -3.62 -14.15
C GLU A 449 -11.26 -4.33 -13.13
N CYS A 450 -10.68 -5.31 -12.45
CA CYS A 450 -11.29 -6.05 -11.34
C CYS A 450 -12.75 -6.52 -11.61
N PRO A 451 -13.05 -7.16 -12.75
CA PRO A 451 -14.41 -7.66 -12.98
C PRO A 451 -14.73 -8.77 -11.99
N GLU A 452 -15.89 -8.70 -11.35
CA GLU A 452 -16.37 -9.78 -10.46
C GLU A 452 -17.85 -10.06 -10.69
N LEU A 453 -18.18 -11.33 -10.94
CA LEU A 453 -19.55 -11.80 -11.07
C LEU A 453 -19.99 -12.44 -9.76
N LEU A 454 -20.98 -11.83 -9.13
CA LEU A 454 -21.51 -12.21 -7.82
C LEU A 454 -22.91 -12.77 -7.97
N ASP A 455 -23.14 -13.94 -7.41
CA ASP A 455 -24.48 -14.46 -7.22
C ASP A 455 -25.17 -13.66 -6.10
N VAL A 456 -26.38 -13.16 -6.34
CA VAL A 456 -27.19 -12.46 -5.32
C VAL A 456 -28.58 -13.07 -5.21
N GLY A 457 -28.70 -14.37 -5.51
CA GLY A 457 -29.92 -15.15 -5.38
C GLY A 457 -30.59 -15.34 -6.74
N ASP A 458 -31.75 -14.72 -6.95
CA ASP A 458 -32.48 -14.84 -8.22
C ASP A 458 -31.83 -14.04 -9.37
N ARG A 459 -30.80 -13.25 -9.07
CA ARG A 459 -30.06 -12.40 -10.03
C ARG A 459 -28.56 -12.51 -9.77
N GLN A 460 -27.78 -12.00 -10.72
CA GLN A 460 -26.35 -11.78 -10.56
C GLN A 460 -26.04 -10.28 -10.52
N LEU A 461 -24.96 -9.94 -9.85
CA LEU A 461 -24.36 -8.62 -9.84
C LEU A 461 -22.96 -8.73 -10.47
N LEU A 462 -22.74 -8.07 -11.60
CA LEU A 462 -21.41 -7.89 -12.19
C LEU A 462 -20.92 -6.50 -11.85
N HIS A 463 -19.75 -6.35 -11.25
CA HIS A 463 -19.11 -5.04 -11.11
C HIS A 463 -17.78 -5.00 -11.85
N VAL A 464 -17.38 -3.78 -12.26
CA VAL A 464 -16.13 -3.47 -12.97
C VAL A 464 -15.64 -2.09 -12.53
N SER A 465 -14.34 -1.89 -12.54
CA SER A 465 -13.70 -0.60 -12.26
C SER A 465 -13.20 0.01 -13.57
N ASN A 466 -13.57 1.25 -13.91
CA ASN A 466 -13.39 1.82 -15.26
C ASN A 466 -12.40 3.00 -15.33
N TYR A 467 -11.40 3.03 -14.43
CA TYR A 467 -10.47 4.12 -14.12
C TYR A 467 -11.05 5.35 -13.41
N GLU A 468 -12.37 5.56 -13.42
CA GLU A 468 -13.02 6.67 -12.73
C GLU A 468 -13.89 6.17 -11.58
N ASP A 469 -14.78 5.23 -11.88
CA ASP A 469 -15.80 4.73 -10.99
C ASP A 469 -15.77 3.19 -10.88
N VAL A 470 -16.52 2.68 -9.91
CA VAL A 470 -16.91 1.28 -9.85
C VAL A 470 -18.37 1.13 -10.25
N VAL A 471 -18.55 0.68 -11.49
CA VAL A 471 -19.87 0.45 -12.09
C VAL A 471 -20.33 -0.96 -11.76
N TYR A 472 -21.59 -1.10 -11.34
CA TYR A 472 -22.24 -2.40 -11.20
C TYR A 472 -23.42 -2.53 -12.15
N PHE A 473 -23.68 -3.77 -12.52
CA PHE A 473 -24.85 -4.21 -13.26
C PHE A 473 -25.57 -5.29 -12.46
N VAL A 474 -26.89 -5.19 -12.35
CA VAL A 474 -27.75 -6.28 -11.84
C VAL A 474 -28.51 -6.87 -13.01
N GLY A 475 -28.49 -8.20 -13.15
CA GLY A 475 -29.09 -8.87 -14.30
C GLY A 475 -29.07 -10.39 -14.19
N GLU A 476 -29.27 -11.05 -15.34
CA GLU A 476 -29.20 -12.50 -15.46
C GLU A 476 -27.91 -12.91 -16.21
N TYR A 477 -27.16 -13.83 -15.63
CA TYR A 477 -26.04 -14.51 -16.28
C TYR A 477 -26.50 -15.90 -16.75
N ALA A 478 -26.41 -16.16 -18.06
CA ALA A 478 -26.75 -17.45 -18.64
C ALA A 478 -25.98 -17.71 -19.93
N ASP A 479 -25.60 -18.97 -20.16
CA ASP A 479 -24.96 -19.43 -21.41
C ASP A 479 -23.71 -18.59 -21.82
N GLY A 480 -22.97 -18.06 -20.85
CA GLY A 480 -21.75 -17.27 -21.08
C GLY A 480 -21.97 -15.78 -21.38
N GLU A 481 -23.20 -15.29 -21.34
CA GLU A 481 -23.57 -13.88 -21.55
C GLU A 481 -24.25 -13.29 -20.29
N PHE A 482 -24.11 -11.98 -20.07
CA PHE A 482 -24.80 -11.25 -19.01
C PHE A 482 -25.79 -10.24 -19.60
N ASP A 483 -27.06 -10.32 -19.22
CA ASP A 483 -28.11 -9.39 -19.65
C ASP A 483 -28.42 -8.39 -18.51
N PRO A 484 -27.88 -7.15 -18.58
CA PRO A 484 -28.06 -6.15 -17.52
C PRO A 484 -29.50 -5.58 -17.52
N GLU A 485 -30.14 -5.63 -16.35
CA GLU A 485 -31.46 -5.02 -16.13
C GLU A 485 -31.36 -3.64 -15.48
N ARG A 486 -30.31 -3.43 -14.67
CA ARG A 486 -30.00 -2.19 -13.98
C ARG A 486 -28.50 -1.95 -13.97
N GLU A 487 -28.14 -0.68 -13.98
CA GLU A 487 -26.77 -0.17 -13.84
C GLU A 487 -26.73 0.90 -12.74
N GLY A 488 -25.60 1.03 -12.06
CA GLY A 488 -25.34 2.10 -11.10
C GLY A 488 -23.89 2.08 -10.60
N LEU A 489 -23.59 2.93 -9.62
CA LEU A 489 -22.27 2.97 -8.98
C LEU A 489 -22.31 2.27 -7.62
N LEU A 490 -21.27 1.50 -7.29
CA LEU A 490 -21.12 0.92 -5.95
C LEU A 490 -20.81 2.01 -4.91
N ASP A 491 -20.15 3.08 -5.32
CA ASP A 491 -19.79 4.20 -4.46
C ASP A 491 -19.67 5.49 -5.30
N TYR A 492 -20.00 6.64 -4.72
CA TYR A 492 -19.97 7.94 -5.40
C TYR A 492 -18.74 8.79 -5.03
N GLY A 493 -17.73 8.20 -4.40
CA GLY A 493 -16.49 8.87 -4.02
C GLY A 493 -15.21 8.06 -4.32
N ASP A 494 -14.20 8.21 -3.47
CA ASP A 494 -12.84 7.67 -3.61
C ASP A 494 -12.79 6.16 -3.27
N TYR A 495 -13.50 5.32 -4.02
CA TYR A 495 -13.61 3.88 -3.83
C TYR A 495 -13.38 3.15 -5.16
N TYR A 496 -12.49 2.16 -5.18
CA TYR A 496 -12.07 1.49 -6.42
C TYR A 496 -11.75 0.01 -6.23
N ALA A 497 -11.72 -0.76 -7.33
CA ALA A 497 -11.22 -2.14 -7.41
C ALA A 497 -11.74 -3.11 -6.33
N PRO A 498 -13.06 -3.21 -6.08
CA PRO A 498 -13.53 -4.04 -4.99
C PRO A 498 -13.42 -5.53 -5.26
N GLN A 499 -13.41 -6.30 -4.18
CA GLN A 499 -13.50 -7.75 -4.23
C GLN A 499 -14.35 -8.25 -3.07
N SER A 500 -15.01 -9.39 -3.30
CA SER A 500 -16.01 -9.90 -2.40
C SER A 500 -15.71 -11.32 -1.91
N THR A 501 -16.38 -11.69 -0.82
CA THR A 501 -16.43 -13.07 -0.35
C THR A 501 -17.77 -13.38 0.28
N ARG A 502 -18.11 -14.67 0.36
CA ARG A 502 -19.27 -15.12 1.13
C ARG A 502 -18.82 -15.62 2.49
N ASP A 503 -19.59 -15.29 3.50
CA ASP A 503 -19.36 -15.79 4.85
C ASP A 503 -20.18 -17.06 5.16
N ASP A 504 -20.01 -17.63 6.36
CA ASP A 504 -20.69 -18.87 6.77
C ASP A 504 -22.22 -18.73 6.86
N ASP A 505 -22.72 -17.50 6.97
CA ASP A 505 -24.16 -17.18 6.98
C ASP A 505 -24.70 -16.89 5.57
N GLY A 506 -23.84 -16.99 4.54
CA GLY A 506 -24.16 -16.75 3.14
C GLY A 506 -24.21 -15.26 2.76
N ARG A 507 -23.86 -14.35 3.67
CA ARG A 507 -23.80 -12.91 3.38
C ARG A 507 -22.69 -12.64 2.38
N LEU A 508 -22.97 -11.79 1.40
CA LEU A 508 -21.98 -11.29 0.46
C LEU A 508 -21.31 -10.05 1.07
N LEU A 509 -20.03 -10.14 1.34
CA LEU A 509 -19.20 -9.08 1.93
C LEU A 509 -18.24 -8.54 0.87
N THR A 510 -18.19 -7.24 0.67
CA THR A 510 -17.25 -6.57 -0.25
C THR A 510 -16.38 -5.57 0.49
N TRP A 511 -15.14 -5.41 0.00
CA TRP A 511 -14.24 -4.31 0.33
C TRP A 511 -13.80 -3.65 -0.96
N GLY A 512 -13.50 -2.35 -0.92
CA GLY A 512 -12.83 -1.65 -2.00
C GLY A 512 -11.61 -0.89 -1.51
N TRP A 513 -10.71 -0.58 -2.44
CA TRP A 513 -9.59 0.31 -2.18
C TRP A 513 -10.09 1.75 -2.02
N VAL A 514 -9.75 2.36 -0.89
CA VAL A 514 -9.92 3.79 -0.66
C VAL A 514 -8.67 4.51 -1.14
N GLN A 515 -8.83 5.26 -2.23
CA GLN A 515 -7.74 5.93 -2.90
C GLN A 515 -7.14 7.04 -2.03
N GLU A 516 -5.83 7.25 -2.18
CA GLU A 516 -5.08 8.26 -1.43
C GLU A 516 -5.22 9.64 -2.12
N ALA A 517 -5.63 10.66 -1.38
CA ALA A 517 -5.76 12.03 -1.89
C ALA A 517 -4.53 12.92 -1.59
N ARG A 518 -3.55 12.45 -0.81
CA ARG A 518 -2.26 13.12 -0.63
C ARG A 518 -1.40 13.01 -1.88
N ASP A 519 -0.60 14.04 -2.16
CA ASP A 519 0.45 13.93 -3.17
C ASP A 519 1.58 12.98 -2.73
N LEU A 520 2.44 12.61 -3.67
CA LEU A 520 3.52 11.65 -3.44
C LEU A 520 4.50 12.07 -2.33
N ALA A 521 4.76 13.37 -2.16
CA ALA A 521 5.66 13.86 -1.11
C ALA A 521 5.02 13.73 0.28
N ALA A 522 3.73 14.07 0.41
CA ALA A 522 2.98 13.90 1.64
C ALA A 522 2.76 12.42 1.99
N GLN A 523 2.56 11.54 0.99
CA GLN A 523 2.53 10.08 1.20
C GLN A 523 3.88 9.57 1.73
N TRP A 524 4.99 10.03 1.15
CA TRP A 524 6.34 9.70 1.61
C TRP A 524 6.58 10.11 3.07
N ASP A 525 6.17 11.32 3.43
CA ASP A 525 6.35 11.87 4.78
C ASP A 525 5.49 11.15 5.82
N ALA A 526 4.31 10.69 5.42
CA ALA A 526 3.46 9.85 6.25
C ALA A 526 4.00 8.43 6.40
N GLY A 527 4.72 7.93 5.38
CA GLY A 527 5.24 6.58 5.34
C GLY A 527 4.19 5.51 5.01
N TRP A 528 2.97 5.91 4.63
CA TRP A 528 1.89 5.00 4.22
C TRP A 528 0.96 5.64 3.19
N SER A 529 0.25 4.82 2.43
CA SER A 529 -0.71 5.22 1.41
C SER A 529 -1.76 4.13 1.18
N GLY A 530 -3.01 4.56 0.97
CA GLY A 530 -4.16 3.68 0.73
C GLY A 530 -4.74 3.04 2.00
N ALA A 531 -6.01 2.65 1.93
CA ALA A 531 -6.72 1.86 2.92
C ALA A 531 -7.81 1.03 2.21
N MET A 532 -8.40 0.06 2.89
CA MET A 532 -9.65 -0.57 2.47
C MET A 532 -10.84 0.19 3.05
N SER A 533 -11.96 0.13 2.35
CA SER A 533 -13.26 0.52 2.91
C SER A 533 -13.60 -0.36 4.10
N LEU A 534 -14.59 0.05 4.87
CA LEU A 534 -15.31 -0.89 5.72
C LEU A 534 -15.84 -2.05 4.87
N PRO A 535 -15.91 -3.27 5.44
CA PRO A 535 -16.69 -4.33 4.83
C PRO A 535 -18.12 -3.85 4.61
N ARG A 536 -18.72 -4.19 3.47
CA ARG A 536 -20.12 -3.90 3.16
C ARG A 536 -20.86 -5.20 2.90
N VAL A 537 -22.02 -5.36 3.54
CA VAL A 537 -22.98 -6.41 3.17
C VAL A 537 -23.71 -5.93 1.92
N LEU A 538 -23.54 -6.65 0.81
CA LEU A 538 -24.27 -6.43 -0.43
C LEU A 538 -25.52 -7.32 -0.49
N ASP A 539 -26.59 -6.75 -1.01
CA ASP A 539 -27.87 -7.42 -1.24
C ASP A 539 -28.61 -6.74 -2.38
N VAL A 540 -29.56 -7.42 -3.00
CA VAL A 540 -30.38 -6.87 -4.08
C VAL A 540 -31.85 -7.15 -3.77
N ASP A 541 -32.68 -6.11 -3.79
CA ASP A 541 -34.10 -6.29 -3.53
C ASP A 541 -34.89 -6.86 -4.73
N ASP A 542 -36.16 -7.18 -4.51
CA ASP A 542 -37.05 -7.75 -5.52
C ASP A 542 -37.20 -6.87 -6.79
N ASP A 543 -36.94 -5.56 -6.70
CA ASP A 543 -36.95 -4.60 -7.82
C ASP A 543 -35.57 -4.47 -8.51
N GLY A 544 -34.59 -5.25 -8.08
CA GLY A 544 -33.22 -5.22 -8.59
C GLY A 544 -32.40 -4.05 -8.07
N ARG A 545 -32.82 -3.36 -7.00
CA ARG A 545 -32.03 -2.27 -6.43
C ARG A 545 -31.01 -2.81 -5.45
N LEU A 546 -29.77 -2.37 -5.60
CA LEU A 546 -28.70 -2.63 -4.66
C LEU A 546 -29.07 -2.11 -3.27
N ALA A 547 -28.69 -2.87 -2.24
CA ALA A 547 -28.64 -2.44 -0.85
C ALA A 547 -27.23 -2.68 -0.32
N GLN A 548 -26.70 -1.67 0.38
CA GLN A 548 -25.35 -1.70 0.93
C GLN A 548 -25.41 -1.29 2.41
N ARG A 549 -24.87 -2.13 3.28
CA ARG A 549 -24.93 -1.92 4.73
C ARG A 549 -23.58 -2.22 5.40
N PRO A 550 -23.16 -1.42 6.38
CA PRO A 550 -22.07 -1.83 7.26
C PRO A 550 -22.51 -3.06 8.07
N PRO A 551 -21.66 -4.10 8.21
CA PRO A 551 -21.99 -5.31 8.96
C PRO A 551 -22.26 -4.99 10.43
N ALA A 552 -23.06 -5.85 11.07
CA ALA A 552 -23.46 -5.65 12.46
C ALA A 552 -22.28 -5.75 13.44
N GLU A 553 -21.24 -6.48 13.05
CA GLU A 553 -20.01 -6.72 13.77
C GLU A 553 -19.26 -5.43 14.10
N LEU A 554 -19.32 -4.39 13.24
CA LEU A 554 -18.68 -3.09 13.52
C LEU A 554 -19.17 -2.44 14.82
N ARG A 555 -20.34 -2.84 15.34
CA ARG A 555 -20.84 -2.40 16.65
C ARG A 555 -19.92 -2.82 17.80
N ASP A 556 -19.08 -3.83 17.63
CA ASP A 556 -18.11 -4.26 18.62
C ASP A 556 -16.96 -3.26 18.82
N LEU A 557 -16.78 -2.31 17.88
CA LEU A 557 -15.87 -1.18 18.03
C LEU A 557 -16.46 -0.06 18.89
N ARG A 558 -17.76 -0.05 19.18
CA ARG A 558 -18.40 1.03 19.94
C ARG A 558 -17.92 1.04 21.39
N GLU A 559 -17.13 2.04 21.76
CA GLU A 559 -16.61 2.20 23.12
C GLU A 559 -17.51 3.07 24.00
N GLU A 560 -17.84 4.27 23.52
CA GLU A 560 -18.59 5.27 24.25
C GLU A 560 -19.66 5.90 23.37
N ARG A 561 -20.91 5.96 23.87
CA ARG A 561 -21.95 6.76 23.23
C ARG A 561 -21.84 8.22 23.68
N LEU A 562 -21.38 9.08 22.79
CA LEU A 562 -21.12 10.49 23.05
C LEU A 562 -22.40 11.34 22.99
N ARG A 563 -23.33 11.00 22.09
CA ARG A 563 -24.60 11.71 21.92
C ARG A 563 -25.72 10.73 21.56
N SER A 564 -26.93 11.03 22.01
CA SER A 564 -28.16 10.36 21.57
C SER A 564 -29.36 11.30 21.66
N GLY A 565 -30.34 11.19 20.77
CA GLY A 565 -31.62 11.90 20.87
C GLY A 565 -32.11 12.47 19.55
N SER A 566 -32.72 13.65 19.61
CA SER A 566 -33.20 14.41 18.45
C SER A 566 -32.69 15.85 18.54
N VAL A 567 -32.59 16.53 17.40
CA VAL A 567 -32.13 17.93 17.29
C VAL A 567 -33.02 18.66 16.28
N THR A 568 -33.46 19.87 16.61
CA THR A 568 -34.16 20.75 15.67
C THR A 568 -33.23 21.89 15.33
N VAL A 569 -32.90 22.04 14.05
CA VAL A 569 -31.90 22.99 13.57
C VAL A 569 -32.61 24.16 12.91
N GLU A 570 -32.52 25.32 13.54
CA GLU A 570 -33.13 26.56 13.05
C GLU A 570 -32.30 27.17 11.90
N PRO A 571 -32.92 27.89 10.95
CA PRO A 571 -32.25 28.41 9.77
C PRO A 571 -31.11 29.38 10.11
N GLY A 572 -29.92 29.13 9.56
CA GLY A 572 -28.75 29.98 9.72
C GLY A 572 -28.05 29.86 11.08
N GLU A 573 -28.45 28.91 11.91
CA GLU A 573 -27.74 28.53 13.12
C GLU A 573 -26.90 27.26 12.87
N ARG A 574 -25.62 27.31 13.24
CA ARG A 574 -24.80 26.12 13.38
C ARG A 574 -24.88 25.66 14.84
N GLU A 575 -25.39 24.46 15.06
CA GLU A 575 -25.52 23.85 16.38
C GLU A 575 -24.39 22.82 16.60
N PRO A 576 -23.44 23.10 17.52
CA PRO A 576 -22.45 22.11 17.91
C PRO A 576 -23.12 20.94 18.64
N LEU A 577 -22.77 19.70 18.28
CA LEU A 577 -23.32 18.52 18.95
C LEU A 577 -22.67 18.25 20.32
N GLY A 578 -21.57 18.94 20.62
CA GLY A 578 -20.75 18.74 21.82
C GLY A 578 -19.96 17.43 21.76
N VAL A 579 -19.55 17.04 20.54
CA VAL A 579 -18.77 15.85 20.24
C VAL A 579 -17.53 16.27 19.49
N ASP A 580 -16.38 15.77 19.93
CA ASP A 580 -15.09 15.92 19.28
C ASP A 580 -14.47 14.53 19.06
N GLY A 581 -13.92 14.29 17.87
CA GLY A 581 -13.14 13.10 17.57
C GLY A 581 -12.98 12.81 16.08
N ASP A 582 -12.00 11.97 15.77
CA ASP A 582 -11.62 11.50 14.44
C ASP A 582 -11.85 9.99 14.25
N ALA A 583 -12.45 9.31 15.24
CA ALA A 583 -12.80 7.89 15.20
C ALA A 583 -14.24 7.73 15.70
N LEU A 584 -15.21 7.97 14.80
CA LEU A 584 -16.62 8.11 15.12
C LEU A 584 -17.51 7.27 14.21
N GLU A 585 -18.63 6.81 14.77
CA GLU A 585 -19.83 6.42 14.03
C GLU A 585 -20.96 7.41 14.38
N ILE A 586 -21.58 8.00 13.37
CA ILE A 586 -22.70 8.94 13.48
C ILE A 586 -23.87 8.32 12.72
N ASP A 587 -24.92 7.94 13.44
CA ASP A 587 -26.14 7.36 12.90
C ASP A 587 -27.29 8.36 13.12
N LEU A 588 -27.88 8.90 12.05
CA LEU A 588 -28.93 9.90 12.14
C LEU A 588 -30.00 9.76 11.07
N THR A 589 -31.22 10.17 11.40
CA THR A 589 -32.33 10.34 10.45
C THR A 589 -32.72 11.81 10.42
N VAL A 590 -32.67 12.44 9.25
CA VAL A 590 -33.04 13.86 9.07
C VAL A 590 -34.28 14.02 8.21
N ASP A 591 -35.28 14.73 8.73
CA ASP A 591 -36.37 15.31 7.96
C ASP A 591 -36.03 16.77 7.65
N LEU A 592 -35.89 17.10 6.36
CA LEU A 592 -35.59 18.46 5.92
C LEU A 592 -36.71 19.45 6.27
N GLY A 593 -37.96 19.00 6.44
CA GLY A 593 -39.07 19.89 6.74
C GLY A 593 -39.27 20.97 5.65
N ASP A 594 -38.98 22.22 5.98
CA ASP A 594 -38.95 23.35 5.02
C ASP A 594 -37.54 23.91 4.77
N ALA A 595 -36.49 23.26 5.29
CA ALA A 595 -35.11 23.58 4.97
C ALA A 595 -34.76 23.24 3.52
N GLY A 596 -33.96 24.10 2.89
CA GLY A 596 -33.36 23.81 1.59
C GLY A 596 -32.16 22.87 1.71
N THR A 597 -31.39 23.00 2.79
CA THR A 597 -30.28 22.09 3.10
C THR A 597 -30.18 21.80 4.60
N PHE A 598 -29.66 20.62 4.91
CA PHE A 598 -29.16 20.26 6.23
C PHE A 598 -27.71 19.78 6.09
N ASP A 599 -26.81 20.33 6.91
CA ASP A 599 -25.40 19.97 6.90
C ASP A 599 -25.05 19.21 8.18
N LEU A 600 -24.47 18.02 8.03
CA LEU A 600 -23.64 17.39 9.06
C LEU A 600 -22.18 17.76 8.80
N VAL A 601 -21.56 18.47 9.72
CA VAL A 601 -20.15 18.88 9.63
C VAL A 601 -19.30 18.00 10.54
N VAL A 602 -18.26 17.38 9.98
CA VAL A 602 -17.25 16.57 10.68
C VAL A 602 -15.86 17.14 10.50
N LEU A 603 -14.92 16.75 11.36
CA LEU A 603 -13.54 17.24 11.36
C LEU A 603 -13.47 18.78 11.36
N GLY A 604 -14.40 19.43 12.07
CA GLY A 604 -14.54 20.88 12.10
C GLY A 604 -13.58 21.52 13.09
N SER A 605 -12.93 22.61 12.69
CA SER A 605 -12.20 23.47 13.62
C SER A 605 -13.15 24.39 14.39
N PRO A 606 -12.81 24.85 15.61
CA PRO A 606 -13.71 25.66 16.44
C PRO A 606 -14.18 27.00 15.82
N ASP A 607 -13.41 27.53 14.87
CA ASP A 607 -13.69 28.74 14.09
C ASP A 607 -14.22 28.44 12.68
N GLY A 608 -14.33 27.16 12.32
CA GLY A 608 -14.78 26.67 11.01
C GLY A 608 -13.79 26.89 9.88
N GLU A 609 -12.52 27.25 10.11
CA GLU A 609 -11.52 27.35 9.04
C GLU A 609 -11.29 26.03 8.30
N GLU A 610 -11.29 24.90 9.02
CA GLU A 610 -11.31 23.55 8.45
C GLU A 610 -12.61 22.85 8.80
N GLU A 611 -13.21 22.15 7.85
CA GLU A 611 -14.40 21.31 8.02
C GLU A 611 -14.68 20.47 6.78
N THR A 612 -15.30 19.31 6.97
CA THR A 612 -15.90 18.54 5.87
C THR A 612 -17.41 18.51 6.09
N ALA A 613 -18.17 19.07 5.14
CA ALA A 613 -19.63 19.15 5.24
C ALA A 613 -20.28 18.04 4.41
N ILE A 614 -21.25 17.35 5.02
CA ILE A 614 -22.11 16.35 4.38
C ILE A 614 -23.51 16.96 4.35
N SER A 615 -23.91 17.46 3.20
CA SER A 615 -25.11 18.28 2.99
C SER A 615 -26.21 17.46 2.35
N VAL A 616 -27.35 17.31 3.01
CA VAL A 616 -28.60 16.78 2.42
C VAL A 616 -29.39 17.95 1.86
N ALA A 617 -29.67 17.95 0.56
CA ALA A 617 -30.36 19.03 -0.13
C ALA A 617 -31.78 18.64 -0.55
N ASP A 618 -32.70 19.61 -0.53
CA ASP A 618 -34.08 19.46 -1.00
C ASP A 618 -34.19 19.17 -2.52
N ALA A 619 -33.09 19.43 -3.25
CA ALA A 619 -32.91 19.09 -4.64
C ALA A 619 -32.80 17.56 -4.90
N GLY A 620 -32.76 16.74 -3.84
CA GLY A 620 -32.67 15.29 -3.95
C GLY A 620 -31.23 14.80 -4.13
N GLU A 621 -30.31 15.32 -3.31
CA GLU A 621 -28.90 14.93 -3.35
C GLU A 621 -28.26 14.99 -1.95
N VAL A 622 -27.20 14.20 -1.75
CA VAL A 622 -26.24 14.37 -0.65
C VAL A 622 -24.92 14.80 -1.24
N VAL A 623 -24.36 15.92 -0.77
CA VAL A 623 -23.09 16.47 -1.23
C VAL A 623 -22.07 16.40 -0.11
N VAL A 624 -20.89 15.86 -0.39
CA VAL A 624 -19.73 15.96 0.49
C VAL A 624 -18.81 17.05 -0.03
N ASP A 625 -18.71 18.16 0.72
CA ASP A 625 -17.89 19.31 0.37
C ASP A 625 -16.54 19.25 1.08
N ARG A 626 -15.48 19.06 0.28
CA ARG A 626 -14.08 19.03 0.74
C ARG A 626 -13.35 20.35 0.59
N SER A 627 -14.00 21.41 0.09
CA SER A 627 -13.36 22.69 -0.20
C SER A 627 -12.71 23.36 1.01
N ARG A 628 -13.08 22.92 2.22
CA ARG A 628 -12.55 23.37 3.51
C ARG A 628 -12.02 22.22 4.36
N SER A 629 -11.88 21.00 3.84
CA SER A 629 -11.41 19.85 4.64
C SER A 629 -9.96 19.99 5.09
N SER A 630 -9.19 20.88 4.48
CA SER A 630 -7.78 21.11 4.81
C SER A 630 -7.33 22.53 4.48
N LEU A 631 -6.41 23.08 5.29
CA LEU A 631 -5.64 24.28 4.95
C LEU A 631 -4.40 23.97 4.10
N HIS A 632 -4.09 22.69 3.84
CA HIS A 632 -2.97 22.32 3.01
C HIS A 632 -3.25 22.68 1.53
N PRO A 633 -2.40 23.48 0.86
CA PRO A 633 -2.68 23.94 -0.51
C PRO A 633 -2.77 22.84 -1.57
N GLY A 634 -2.20 21.67 -1.29
CA GLY A 634 -2.25 20.49 -2.17
C GLY A 634 -3.34 19.48 -1.81
N ALA A 635 -4.20 19.76 -0.83
CA ALA A 635 -5.31 18.88 -0.51
C ALA A 635 -6.38 18.91 -1.61
N ASP A 636 -7.03 17.77 -1.85
CA ASP A 636 -8.20 17.72 -2.71
C ASP A 636 -9.35 18.51 -2.08
N ALA A 637 -9.92 19.42 -2.87
CA ALA A 637 -10.95 20.37 -2.47
C ALA A 637 -12.26 20.16 -3.27
N SER A 638 -12.34 19.08 -4.05
CA SER A 638 -13.48 18.76 -4.90
C SER A 638 -14.68 18.24 -4.11
N THR A 639 -15.88 18.52 -4.62
CA THR A 639 -17.15 18.04 -4.07
C THR A 639 -17.55 16.71 -4.71
N GLN A 640 -18.14 15.82 -3.93
CA GLN A 640 -18.68 14.53 -4.38
C GLN A 640 -20.18 14.46 -4.07
N THR A 641 -20.97 13.83 -4.95
CA THR A 641 -22.44 13.92 -4.89
C THR A 641 -23.11 12.56 -5.07
N ILE A 642 -24.01 12.23 -4.16
CA ILE A 642 -24.95 11.10 -4.26
C ILE A 642 -26.32 11.64 -4.72
N PRO A 643 -26.90 11.14 -5.83
CA PRO A 643 -28.29 11.43 -6.18
C PRO A 643 -29.24 10.64 -5.28
N LEU A 644 -30.35 11.25 -4.87
CA LEU A 644 -31.41 10.61 -4.08
C LEU A 644 -32.71 10.47 -4.87
N ASP A 645 -33.25 9.26 -4.89
CA ASP A 645 -34.57 8.96 -5.47
C ASP A 645 -35.74 9.17 -4.49
N ALA A 646 -35.47 9.53 -3.24
CA ALA A 646 -36.44 9.46 -2.14
C ALA A 646 -37.08 10.81 -1.78
N GLU A 647 -38.41 10.79 -1.60
CA GLU A 647 -39.16 11.86 -0.90
C GLU A 647 -39.33 11.45 0.57
N GLY A 648 -38.88 12.28 1.52
CA GLY A 648 -39.07 12.04 2.96
C GLY A 648 -37.77 12.12 3.77
N PRO A 649 -37.77 11.60 5.02
CA PRO A 649 -36.57 11.57 5.85
C PRO A 649 -35.43 10.78 5.21
N VAL A 650 -34.21 11.23 5.44
CA VAL A 650 -32.96 10.62 4.94
C VAL A 650 -32.20 10.02 6.12
N ASP A 651 -31.91 8.72 6.03
CA ASP A 651 -31.06 8.01 6.96
C ASP A 651 -29.60 8.13 6.51
N LEU A 652 -28.76 8.70 7.38
CA LEU A 652 -27.31 8.80 7.20
C LEU A 652 -26.61 7.99 8.29
N ARG A 653 -25.72 7.08 7.88
CA ARG A 653 -24.77 6.43 8.77
C ARG A 653 -23.37 6.76 8.30
N VAL A 654 -22.67 7.59 9.06
CA VAL A 654 -21.38 8.19 8.71
C VAL A 654 -20.29 7.64 9.63
N PHE A 655 -19.20 7.17 9.04
CA PHE A 655 -18.00 6.72 9.74
C PHE A 655 -16.88 7.73 9.47
N VAL A 656 -16.21 8.18 10.52
CA VAL A 656 -15.03 9.06 10.45
C VAL A 656 -13.86 8.33 11.09
N ASP A 657 -12.77 8.12 10.36
CA ASP A 657 -11.60 7.36 10.82
C ASP A 657 -10.27 7.96 10.35
N GLY A 658 -9.70 8.84 11.17
CA GLY A 658 -8.50 9.60 10.82
C GLY A 658 -8.78 10.46 9.58
N SER A 659 -8.33 9.99 8.42
CA SER A 659 -8.57 10.62 7.12
C SER A 659 -9.73 10.06 6.31
N VAL A 660 -10.32 8.92 6.68
CA VAL A 660 -11.40 8.30 5.90
C VAL A 660 -12.76 8.77 6.41
N ILE A 661 -13.65 9.10 5.49
CA ILE A 661 -15.07 9.35 5.78
C ILE A 661 -15.91 8.46 4.86
N GLU A 662 -16.75 7.60 5.43
CA GLU A 662 -17.73 6.80 4.67
C GLU A 662 -19.16 7.20 5.04
N VAL A 663 -19.97 7.53 4.04
CA VAL A 663 -21.36 7.97 4.17
C VAL A 663 -22.28 6.93 3.54
N PHE A 664 -23.05 6.22 4.38
CA PHE A 664 -24.10 5.30 3.93
C PHE A 664 -25.44 6.04 3.96
N VAL A 665 -26.15 6.06 2.84
CA VAL A 665 -27.43 6.77 2.70
C VAL A 665 -28.56 5.80 2.39
N ASN A 666 -29.57 5.79 3.26
CA ASN A 666 -30.79 4.96 3.14
C ASN A 666 -30.54 3.46 2.94
N GLU A 667 -29.38 2.95 3.35
CA GLU A 667 -28.89 1.58 3.05
C GLU A 667 -28.82 1.25 1.55
N ARG A 668 -28.71 2.27 0.68
CA ARG A 668 -28.70 2.12 -0.79
C ARG A 668 -27.41 2.62 -1.40
N HIS A 669 -27.03 3.85 -1.07
CA HIS A 669 -25.91 4.54 -1.67
C HIS A 669 -24.77 4.66 -0.66
N CYS A 670 -23.55 4.68 -1.17
CA CYS A 670 -22.34 4.91 -0.40
C CYS A 670 -21.52 6.01 -1.06
N LEU A 671 -20.82 6.80 -0.25
CA LEU A 671 -19.77 7.69 -0.71
C LEU A 671 -18.63 7.60 0.29
N THR A 672 -17.47 7.21 -0.23
CA THR A 672 -16.22 7.14 0.53
C THR A 672 -15.32 8.30 0.14
N THR A 673 -14.64 8.92 1.09
CA THR A 673 -13.77 10.05 0.75
C THR A 673 -12.62 10.21 1.73
N ARG A 674 -11.65 11.04 1.35
CA ARG A 674 -10.51 11.43 2.18
C ARG A 674 -10.55 12.89 2.62
N ALA A 675 -10.17 13.15 3.87
CA ALA A 675 -9.97 14.48 4.43
C ALA A 675 -8.68 14.55 5.26
N TYR A 676 -7.91 15.63 5.08
CA TYR A 676 -6.60 15.82 5.75
C TYR A 676 -6.50 17.18 6.45
N PRO A 677 -7.32 17.45 7.49
CA PRO A 677 -7.18 18.70 8.23
C PRO A 677 -5.75 18.81 8.77
N VAL A 678 -5.13 19.98 8.77
CA VAL A 678 -3.77 20.18 9.29
C VAL A 678 -3.78 20.68 10.73
N ARG A 679 -4.89 21.24 11.22
CA ARG A 679 -4.95 21.74 12.58
C ARG A 679 -5.29 20.63 13.58
N PRO A 680 -4.55 20.52 14.70
CA PRO A 680 -4.77 19.49 15.72
C PRO A 680 -6.14 19.55 16.38
N ASP A 681 -6.88 20.66 16.25
CA ASP A 681 -8.20 20.88 16.86
C ASP A 681 -9.39 20.75 15.89
N SER A 682 -9.15 20.30 14.66
CA SER A 682 -10.19 20.04 13.65
C SER A 682 -10.88 18.69 13.87
N GLU A 683 -11.61 18.57 14.98
CA GLU A 683 -12.23 17.31 15.43
C GLU A 683 -13.73 17.47 15.77
N ALA A 684 -14.26 18.70 15.71
CA ALA A 684 -15.61 18.99 16.17
C ALA A 684 -16.69 18.50 15.19
N VAL A 685 -17.83 18.08 15.75
CA VAL A 685 -19.03 17.74 15.00
C VAL A 685 -20.15 18.74 15.26
N SER A 686 -20.77 19.24 14.19
CA SER A 686 -21.89 20.17 14.27
C SER A 686 -22.92 19.93 13.18
N VAL A 687 -24.12 20.48 13.36
CA VAL A 687 -25.18 20.46 12.35
C VAL A 687 -25.61 21.88 12.02
N ALA A 688 -26.06 22.10 10.79
CA ALA A 688 -26.63 23.38 10.34
C ALA A 688 -27.81 23.15 9.39
N ALA A 689 -28.66 24.15 9.24
CA ALA A 689 -29.74 24.15 8.26
C ALA A 689 -29.83 25.51 7.56
N GLU A 690 -30.06 25.51 6.25
CA GLU A 690 -30.30 26.71 5.46
C GLU A 690 -31.67 26.67 4.78
N GLY A 691 -32.24 27.86 4.52
CA GLY A 691 -33.52 27.98 3.80
C GLY A 691 -34.78 27.65 4.62
N GLY A 692 -34.65 27.05 5.79
CA GLY A 692 -35.75 26.67 6.68
C GLY A 692 -35.27 25.86 7.90
N THR A 693 -36.19 25.19 8.57
CA THR A 693 -35.93 24.39 9.78
C THR A 693 -35.89 22.90 9.42
N ALA A 694 -34.78 22.23 9.74
CA ALA A 694 -34.64 20.78 9.62
C ALA A 694 -34.77 20.09 10.99
N THR A 695 -35.21 18.85 11.02
CA THR A 695 -35.28 18.04 12.24
C THR A 695 -34.50 16.75 12.08
N VAL A 696 -33.49 16.56 12.93
CA VAL A 696 -32.86 15.28 13.15
C VAL A 696 -33.74 14.49 14.12
N GLU A 697 -34.52 13.55 13.59
CA GLU A 697 -35.50 12.76 14.35
C GLU A 697 -34.83 11.76 15.29
N SER A 698 -33.73 11.17 14.80
CA SER A 698 -32.89 10.23 15.53
C SER A 698 -31.42 10.59 15.31
N LEU A 699 -30.63 10.49 16.37
CA LEU A 699 -29.19 10.73 16.38
C LEU A 699 -28.57 9.83 17.43
N ASP A 700 -27.57 9.06 17.06
CA ASP A 700 -26.64 8.39 17.95
C ASP A 700 -25.21 8.64 17.44
N VAL A 701 -24.32 9.09 18.32
CA VAL A 701 -22.89 9.26 18.01
C VAL A 701 -22.06 8.43 18.95
N TRP A 702 -21.20 7.59 18.39
CA TRP A 702 -20.32 6.68 19.12
C TRP A 702 -18.86 6.99 18.83
N ARG A 703 -18.03 6.97 19.88
CA ARG A 703 -16.59 6.80 19.71
C ARG A 703 -16.32 5.34 19.37
N LEU A 704 -15.53 5.11 18.33
CA LEU A 704 -15.06 3.80 17.94
C LEU A 704 -13.63 3.55 18.43
N GLY A 705 -13.37 2.32 18.88
CA GLY A 705 -12.05 1.81 19.20
C GLY A 705 -11.27 1.41 17.96
N SER A 706 -10.07 0.87 18.17
CA SER A 706 -9.21 0.41 17.07
C SER A 706 -9.54 -1.02 16.63
N ALA A 707 -9.48 -1.24 15.32
CA ALA A 707 -9.48 -2.57 14.72
C ALA A 707 -8.13 -3.30 14.85
N TRP A 708 -7.09 -2.63 15.36
CA TRP A 708 -5.74 -3.15 15.47
C TRP A 708 -5.36 -3.32 16.96
N PRO A 709 -5.96 -4.29 17.68
CA PRO A 709 -5.74 -4.44 19.12
C PRO A 709 -4.27 -4.74 19.43
N ALA A 710 -3.78 -4.23 20.57
CA ALA A 710 -2.43 -4.54 21.04
C ALA A 710 -2.26 -6.04 21.31
N ALA A 711 -1.01 -6.54 21.24
CA ALA A 711 -0.71 -7.97 21.42
C ALA A 711 -1.30 -8.56 22.72
N ASP A 712 -1.22 -7.83 23.83
CA ASP A 712 -1.75 -8.28 25.13
C ASP A 712 -3.30 -8.40 25.13
N GLU A 713 -3.99 -7.56 24.36
CA GLU A 713 -5.44 -7.59 24.22
C GLU A 713 -5.92 -8.75 23.32
N ARG A 714 -5.07 -9.19 22.38
CA ARG A 714 -5.33 -10.35 21.52
C ARG A 714 -5.34 -11.65 22.31
N GLU A 715 -4.35 -11.87 23.19
CA GLU A 715 -4.31 -13.07 24.03
C GLU A 715 -5.56 -13.19 24.91
N GLU A 716 -6.01 -12.10 25.53
CA GLU A 716 -7.24 -12.11 26.33
C GLU A 716 -8.49 -12.43 25.52
N ARG A 717 -8.57 -11.99 24.25
CA ARG A 717 -9.70 -12.27 23.36
C ARG A 717 -9.71 -13.72 22.88
N SER A 718 -8.53 -14.28 22.55
CA SER A 718 -8.40 -15.69 22.14
C SER A 718 -8.86 -16.66 23.24
N VAL A 719 -8.68 -16.29 24.52
CA VAL A 719 -9.09 -17.11 25.68
C VAL A 719 -10.60 -16.99 25.98
N ARG A 720 -11.28 -15.96 25.46
CA ARG A 720 -12.71 -15.70 25.69
C ARG A 720 -13.62 -16.31 24.61
N ARG A 721 -13.05 -16.75 23.47
CA ARG A 721 -13.73 -17.55 22.44
C ARG A 721 -13.53 -19.03 22.73
#